data_AF-A0A7X7IRV2-F1
#
_entry.id   AF-A0A7X7IRV2-F1
#
_cell.length_a   1.000
_cell.length_b   1.000
_cell.length_c   1.000
_cell.angle_alpha   90.00
_cell.angle_beta   90.00
_cell.angle_gamma   90.00
#
_symmetry.space_group_name_H-M   'P 1'
#
loop_
_entity.id
_entity.type
_entity.pdbx_description
1 polymer ?
#
loop_
_entity_poly.entity_id
_entity_poly.type
_entity_poly.pdbx_seq_one_letter_code
_entity_poly.pdbx_strand_id
1 'polypeptide(L)'
;MNRYEANNGWIDGERCGKEPPPRPGDGQGGAGSTPGTSITPEDKFGPSGYDAPDTEPGGEERFVVPDQVMDYRVEFWNKPDALVPTQDAIIIDRLDPAVFDLSTLEITRVGFLNWDVAIASGQVVDTRIDCRPEMNIAVEIRAGLGMEVPGFANNADIDENTLVFWFHCIDPMTGQWPDDPMAGFLPPYNPETGFEIGWIEYTVNPVQDLPTGTELANVAFVEFDFAGDIYDHPAPKVDPEVEPAEPAPWINTIDAAAPTSSVVLLPAVVGTAEFLVTWDGQDDAGGSGIAHYNVYVSTDGGVFERWLQGTTETETLFVGEEGRSYAFYCIATDNVGHREMKSATPETTTVVDAAPVVTGVFLRGTSWSSAFSFADGCSLSDVGQTVSWTNIDKISIVFSEDMNVTESDLALWGVNVADYVSEVGFVPGSFSYDSVTFTATWTLATPIGADKLLIDLNGDAGGVTDASGNLLDGDWPGAVPGFPSGDGTAGGDFRFRFNVLPGDVNGTGMVTADDFYVVRNLLGTAIGDAAYSPAYDMNGDGLIISNDVVLLRNRLGTALPEGEPVVPGESMMPRLPGDANGDGVVDGEDAKILASNWGRSGMNWANGDFNKDGTVNAIDAAILAANFGATFPADQSAPAEPLRLDPPLIGPMPATEGAARITLVDPRKGPVGEAATIAEAAGPIEGNAPLLVMGAIGPEQAEAFDLADSTALSVAVADASEGPATGPVDRAMADAAFHLGVAGRTDPMPGLYRRQLLQRREIVDHVLGEMRPARREVADEALAAVALEFKMPNGDDGAASDTVLEGVWAEWAEPWSGENDAQTFIGPRKARNQEDSERALLVEI
;
A
#
# COMPACT_ATOMS: atom_id res chain seq x y z
N MET A 1 9.61 42.36 26.01
CA MET A 1 10.36 43.47 26.64
C MET A 1 11.80 43.39 26.14
N ASN A 2 12.43 44.53 25.85
CA ASN A 2 13.62 44.69 24.99
C ASN A 2 14.75 43.65 25.16
N ARG A 3 15.32 43.21 24.03
CA ARG A 3 16.76 43.36 23.74
C ARG A 3 17.06 43.12 22.24
N TYR A 4 17.25 44.22 21.52
CA TYR A 4 18.19 44.29 20.39
C TYR A 4 19.14 45.44 20.75
N GLU A 5 20.42 45.15 20.87
CA GLU A 5 21.50 46.14 21.00
C GLU A 5 22.58 45.79 19.98
N ALA A 6 23.12 46.81 19.31
CA ALA A 6 23.88 46.69 18.08
C ALA A 6 25.32 46.16 18.27
N ASN A 7 25.95 45.77 17.16
CA ASN A 7 27.40 45.77 17.02
C ASN A 7 27.81 46.07 15.56
N ASN A 8 28.49 47.20 15.33
CA ASN A 8 29.01 47.58 14.00
C ASN A 8 30.44 47.06 13.82
N GLY A 9 30.76 46.50 12.64
CA GLY A 9 31.94 45.61 12.45
C GLY A 9 33.13 46.09 11.62
N TRP A 10 32.98 47.06 10.70
CA TRP A 10 34.03 47.67 9.84
C TRP A 10 34.88 46.77 8.92
N ILE A 11 34.90 47.09 7.62
CA ILE A 11 36.13 47.43 6.87
C ILE A 11 35.85 48.66 5.98
N ASP A 12 36.82 49.55 5.83
CA ASP A 12 36.82 50.74 4.95
C ASP A 12 37.97 50.60 3.92
N GLY A 13 37.81 51.08 2.69
CA GLY A 13 38.50 50.48 1.52
C GLY A 13 38.69 51.29 0.23
N GLU A 14 38.63 52.63 0.27
CA GLU A 14 39.07 53.58 -0.79
C GLU A 14 38.91 53.16 -2.29
N ARG A 15 37.77 53.48 -2.91
CA ARG A 15 37.74 53.78 -4.37
C ARG A 15 36.92 55.03 -4.72
N CYS A 16 37.59 56.18 -4.62
CA CYS A 16 37.45 57.37 -5.46
C CYS A 16 36.05 57.63 -6.06
N GLY A 17 35.15 58.23 -5.26
CA GLY A 17 33.78 58.50 -5.69
C GLY A 17 33.61 59.58 -6.77
N LYS A 18 32.34 59.79 -7.14
CA LYS A 18 31.81 61.01 -7.73
C LYS A 18 30.75 61.55 -6.77
N GLU A 19 30.60 62.86 -6.69
CA GLU A 19 29.34 63.43 -6.19
C GLU A 19 28.22 63.08 -7.19
N PRO A 20 26.97 62.85 -6.74
CA PRO A 20 25.85 62.64 -7.66
C PRO A 20 25.69 63.86 -8.58
N PRO A 21 25.27 63.67 -9.85
CA PRO A 21 25.11 64.79 -10.77
C PRO A 21 24.08 65.78 -10.21
N PRO A 22 24.38 67.10 -10.18
CA PRO A 22 23.43 68.10 -9.68
C PRO A 22 22.15 68.09 -10.51
N ARG A 23 21.01 68.24 -9.83
CA ARG A 23 19.68 68.26 -10.46
C ARG A 23 19.67 69.32 -11.58
N PRO A 24 19.08 69.05 -12.77
CA PRO A 24 19.00 70.01 -13.88
C PRO A 24 18.12 71.27 -13.63
N GLY A 25 18.40 72.02 -12.56
CA GLY A 25 17.62 73.19 -12.12
C GLY A 25 18.32 74.11 -11.11
N ASP A 26 19.59 73.88 -10.73
CA ASP A 26 20.29 74.55 -9.62
C ASP A 26 20.52 76.08 -9.79
N GLY A 27 19.45 76.85 -9.59
CA GLY A 27 19.50 78.29 -9.31
C GLY A 27 19.91 78.55 -7.86
N GLN A 28 21.10 79.13 -7.67
CA GLN A 28 21.73 79.35 -6.35
C GLN A 28 20.81 79.98 -5.28
N GLY A 29 20.60 79.30 -4.13
CA GLY A 29 20.16 80.00 -2.91
C GLY A 29 19.43 79.22 -1.82
N GLY A 30 20.02 78.18 -1.22
CA GLY A 30 19.48 77.53 -0.02
C GLY A 30 20.48 76.57 0.60
N ALA A 31 20.46 76.38 1.93
CA ALA A 31 21.41 75.51 2.61
C ALA A 31 20.73 74.55 3.58
N GLY A 32 21.06 73.26 3.46
CA GLY A 32 21.00 72.31 4.57
C GLY A 32 19.72 71.49 4.72
N SER A 33 19.49 70.56 3.79
CA SER A 33 18.79 69.30 4.06
C SER A 33 19.49 68.17 3.33
N THR A 34 20.05 67.20 4.05
CA THR A 34 20.39 65.90 3.45
C THR A 34 19.09 65.23 3.01
N PRO A 35 18.97 64.73 1.76
CA PRO A 35 17.83 63.92 1.37
C PRO A 35 17.65 62.74 2.33
N GLY A 36 16.40 62.44 2.68
CA GLY A 36 16.07 61.12 3.20
C GLY A 36 16.03 60.15 2.02
N THR A 37 16.51 58.92 2.23
CA THR A 37 16.48 57.84 1.24
C THR A 37 15.32 56.90 1.55
N SER A 38 14.49 56.63 0.56
CA SER A 38 13.77 55.36 0.50
C SER A 38 14.78 54.23 0.19
N ILE A 39 14.42 52.98 0.50
CA ILE A 39 15.17 51.80 0.07
C ILE A 39 14.13 50.71 -0.20
N THR A 40 14.37 49.87 -1.19
CA THR A 40 13.49 48.74 -1.52
C THR A 40 13.54 47.66 -0.42
N PRO A 41 12.41 46.99 -0.20
CA PRO A 41 12.42 45.55 -0.41
C PRO A 41 11.52 45.17 -1.60
N GLU A 42 11.93 44.14 -2.31
CA GLU A 42 11.44 43.73 -3.61
C GLU A 42 11.35 42.20 -3.68
N ASP A 43 10.49 41.67 -4.55
CA ASP A 43 10.36 40.22 -4.79
C ASP A 43 9.84 39.93 -6.22
N LYS A 44 10.03 38.72 -6.73
CA LYS A 44 9.63 38.33 -8.10
C LYS A 44 9.05 36.92 -8.12
N PHE A 45 7.95 36.80 -8.85
CA PHE A 45 7.21 35.56 -9.06
C PHE A 45 7.09 35.28 -10.56
N GLY A 46 7.02 33.99 -10.91
CA GLY A 46 6.67 33.48 -12.24
C GLY A 46 5.72 32.28 -12.12
N PRO A 47 5.57 31.48 -13.19
CA PRO A 47 4.82 30.22 -13.13
C PRO A 47 5.34 29.30 -12.02
N SER A 48 4.43 28.68 -11.26
CA SER A 48 4.82 27.76 -10.18
C SER A 48 5.46 26.46 -10.68
N GLY A 49 5.18 26.07 -11.93
CA GLY A 49 5.59 24.78 -12.48
C GLY A 49 5.10 23.57 -11.66
N TYR A 50 5.84 22.48 -11.78
CA TYR A 50 5.82 21.31 -10.91
C TYR A 50 7.15 21.16 -10.17
N ASP A 51 7.09 20.73 -8.91
CA ASP A 51 8.21 20.28 -8.10
C ASP A 51 7.79 19.03 -7.33
N ALA A 52 8.76 18.20 -6.93
CA ALA A 52 8.50 17.02 -6.11
C ALA A 52 7.96 17.44 -4.71
N PRO A 53 7.02 16.69 -4.09
CA PRO A 53 6.43 17.08 -2.81
C PRO A 53 7.41 17.18 -1.62
N ASP A 54 8.61 16.64 -1.77
CA ASP A 54 9.71 16.58 -0.82
C ASP A 54 10.90 17.50 -1.19
N THR A 55 10.78 18.33 -2.23
CA THR A 55 11.78 19.36 -2.58
C THR A 55 12.03 20.33 -1.41
N GLU A 56 13.30 20.54 -1.06
CA GLU A 56 13.69 21.50 -0.02
C GLU A 56 13.53 22.96 -0.51
N PRO A 57 13.12 23.92 0.34
CA PRO A 57 12.96 25.32 -0.06
C PRO A 57 14.24 25.92 -0.64
N GLY A 58 14.12 26.60 -1.80
CA GLY A 58 15.26 27.11 -2.57
C GLY A 58 15.93 26.07 -3.48
N GLY A 59 15.47 24.82 -3.47
CA GLY A 59 15.86 23.75 -4.41
C GLY A 59 14.82 23.49 -5.51
N GLU A 60 13.87 24.40 -5.73
CA GLU A 60 12.76 24.19 -6.66
C GLU A 60 13.16 24.52 -8.12
N GLU A 61 12.90 23.58 -9.03
CA GLU A 61 13.20 23.67 -10.47
C GLU A 61 11.96 24.10 -11.28
N ARG A 62 10.75 23.97 -10.72
CA ARG A 62 9.46 24.46 -11.24
C ARG A 62 9.24 24.09 -12.71
N PHE A 63 9.18 22.78 -12.98
CA PHE A 63 9.04 22.21 -14.31
C PHE A 63 7.80 22.70 -15.08
N VAL A 64 7.97 22.98 -16.37
CA VAL A 64 6.94 23.54 -17.27
C VAL A 64 7.03 22.95 -18.68
N VAL A 65 5.88 22.84 -19.37
CA VAL A 65 5.82 22.47 -20.79
C VAL A 65 6.41 23.55 -21.71
N PRO A 66 6.90 23.23 -22.93
CA PRO A 66 7.69 24.18 -23.72
C PRO A 66 6.90 25.36 -24.31
N ASP A 67 5.57 25.25 -24.40
CA ASP A 67 4.67 26.31 -24.87
C ASP A 67 3.90 27.02 -23.75
N GLN A 68 4.27 26.79 -22.48
CA GLN A 68 3.78 27.56 -21.34
C GLN A 68 4.11 29.05 -21.52
N VAL A 69 3.15 29.93 -21.26
CA VAL A 69 3.39 31.37 -21.20
C VAL A 69 4.01 31.70 -19.84
N MET A 70 5.11 32.44 -19.81
CA MET A 70 5.75 32.86 -18.56
C MET A 70 5.14 34.18 -18.10
N ASP A 71 4.21 34.13 -17.14
CA ASP A 71 3.63 35.30 -16.49
C ASP A 71 4.46 35.73 -15.27
N TYR A 72 5.25 36.78 -15.43
CA TYR A 72 6.11 37.32 -14.38
C TYR A 72 5.44 38.51 -13.67
N ARG A 73 5.56 38.52 -12.34
CA ARG A 73 5.15 39.62 -11.46
C ARG A 73 6.33 40.04 -10.61
N VAL A 74 6.66 41.34 -10.60
CA VAL A 74 7.66 41.90 -9.68
C VAL A 74 6.94 42.83 -8.72
N GLU A 75 7.15 42.63 -7.42
CA GLU A 75 6.62 43.47 -6.34
C GLU A 75 7.74 44.31 -5.73
N PHE A 76 7.42 45.52 -5.29
CA PHE A 76 8.36 46.44 -4.66
C PHE A 76 7.67 47.29 -3.61
N TRP A 77 8.31 47.51 -2.47
CA TRP A 77 7.81 48.36 -1.40
C TRP A 77 8.93 49.18 -0.77
N ASN A 78 8.56 50.22 -0.03
CA ASN A 78 9.50 51.10 0.65
C ASN A 78 9.70 50.59 2.09
N LYS A 79 10.93 50.58 2.63
CA LYS A 79 11.20 49.99 3.96
C LYS A 79 10.32 50.61 5.07
N PRO A 80 9.89 49.83 6.09
CA PRO A 80 9.06 50.35 7.19
C PRO A 80 9.68 51.49 8.01
N ASP A 81 11.01 51.61 8.01
CA ASP A 81 11.77 52.66 8.69
C ASP A 81 12.22 53.80 7.76
N ALA A 82 11.80 53.78 6.48
CA ALA A 82 12.12 54.83 5.52
C ALA A 82 11.53 56.19 5.95
N LEU A 83 12.32 57.25 5.78
CA LEU A 83 11.98 58.59 6.26
C LEU A 83 11.16 59.42 5.26
N VAL A 84 11.02 58.94 4.02
CA VAL A 84 10.33 59.61 2.90
C VAL A 84 9.54 58.59 2.06
N PRO A 85 8.40 58.95 1.48
CA PRO A 85 7.77 58.19 0.39
C PRO A 85 8.61 58.27 -0.89
N THR A 86 8.69 57.17 -1.65
CA THR A 86 9.40 57.09 -2.93
C THR A 86 8.80 58.06 -3.95
N GLN A 87 9.63 58.86 -4.62
CA GLN A 87 9.24 59.72 -5.75
C GLN A 87 9.50 59.02 -7.09
N ASP A 88 10.60 58.29 -7.22
CA ASP A 88 10.95 57.55 -8.44
C ASP A 88 11.22 56.09 -8.14
N ALA A 89 10.66 55.18 -8.93
CA ALA A 89 11.05 53.76 -8.94
C ALA A 89 11.43 53.32 -10.34
N ILE A 90 12.56 52.64 -10.44
CA ILE A 90 13.12 52.08 -11.67
C ILE A 90 13.23 50.58 -11.48
N ILE A 91 12.60 49.80 -12.36
CA ILE A 91 12.74 48.35 -12.40
C ILE A 91 13.42 48.00 -13.71
N ILE A 92 14.50 47.21 -13.66
CA ILE A 92 15.11 46.60 -14.84
C ILE A 92 15.02 45.08 -14.74
N ASP A 93 14.73 44.41 -15.85
CA ASP A 93 14.55 42.97 -15.97
C ASP A 93 15.16 42.55 -17.30
N ARG A 94 16.19 41.68 -17.29
CA ARG A 94 17.01 41.40 -18.47
C ARG A 94 16.77 39.97 -18.97
N LEU A 95 15.84 39.86 -19.89
CA LEU A 95 15.42 38.61 -20.52
C LEU A 95 16.50 38.12 -21.50
N ASP A 96 16.98 36.87 -21.36
CA ASP A 96 17.93 36.29 -22.32
C ASP A 96 17.21 35.87 -23.62
N PRO A 97 17.52 36.48 -24.79
CA PRO A 97 16.92 36.10 -26.08
C PRO A 97 17.35 34.71 -26.58
N ALA A 98 18.24 34.00 -25.88
CA ALA A 98 18.50 32.59 -26.12
C ALA A 98 17.35 31.67 -25.67
N VAL A 99 16.55 32.09 -24.68
CA VAL A 99 15.46 31.28 -24.10
C VAL A 99 14.10 31.98 -24.07
N PHE A 100 14.02 33.31 -24.17
CA PHE A 100 12.75 34.06 -24.26
C PHE A 100 12.54 34.68 -25.66
N ASP A 101 11.38 34.46 -26.29
CA ASP A 101 11.00 35.18 -27.51
C ASP A 101 10.48 36.58 -27.17
N LEU A 102 11.39 37.55 -27.15
CA LEU A 102 11.08 38.94 -26.85
C LEU A 102 10.02 39.56 -27.77
N SER A 103 9.76 38.99 -28.97
CA SER A 103 8.68 39.45 -29.85
C SER A 103 7.28 39.14 -29.33
N THR A 104 7.17 38.24 -28.35
CA THR A 104 5.92 37.86 -27.67
C THR A 104 5.67 38.63 -26.36
N LEU A 105 6.62 39.45 -25.92
CA LEU A 105 6.51 40.23 -24.69
C LEU A 105 5.27 41.13 -24.69
N GLU A 106 4.39 40.96 -23.71
CA GLU A 106 3.29 41.90 -23.43
C GLU A 106 3.37 42.39 -21.99
N ILE A 107 3.37 43.70 -21.78
CA ILE A 107 3.15 44.29 -20.46
C ILE A 107 1.64 44.24 -20.21
N THR A 108 1.21 43.58 -19.14
CA THR A 108 -0.20 43.29 -18.87
C THR A 108 -0.78 44.17 -17.77
N ARG A 109 0.04 44.62 -16.80
CA ARG A 109 -0.43 45.42 -15.67
C ARG A 109 0.68 46.23 -15.01
N VAL A 110 0.31 47.38 -14.44
CA VAL A 110 1.14 48.16 -13.52
C VAL A 110 0.27 48.71 -12.39
N GLY A 111 0.81 48.83 -11.18
CA GLY A 111 0.05 49.41 -10.08
C GLY A 111 0.85 49.72 -8.82
N PHE A 112 0.22 50.45 -7.91
CA PHE A 112 0.71 50.73 -6.56
C PHE A 112 -0.45 51.13 -5.65
N LEU A 113 -0.39 50.74 -4.37
CA LEU A 113 -1.41 51.02 -3.37
C LEU A 113 -2.81 50.55 -3.86
N ASN A 114 -3.73 51.49 -4.09
CA ASN A 114 -5.06 51.23 -4.65
C ASN A 114 -5.21 51.62 -6.12
N TRP A 115 -4.13 52.03 -6.80
CA TRP A 115 -4.11 52.35 -8.22
C TRP A 115 -3.65 51.14 -9.03
N ASP A 116 -4.62 50.46 -9.64
CA ASP A 116 -4.42 49.24 -10.43
C ASP A 116 -4.77 49.54 -11.91
N VAL A 117 -3.80 49.37 -12.81
CA VAL A 117 -3.95 49.68 -14.24
C VAL A 117 -3.58 48.47 -15.09
N ALA A 118 -4.60 47.78 -15.59
CA ALA A 118 -4.45 46.81 -16.67
C ALA A 118 -4.03 47.51 -17.97
N ILE A 119 -2.98 47.01 -18.60
CA ILE A 119 -2.46 47.45 -19.89
C ILE A 119 -3.11 46.59 -20.99
N ALA A 120 -3.51 47.21 -22.10
CA ALA A 120 -4.32 46.59 -23.13
C ALA A 120 -3.50 45.76 -24.16
N SER A 121 -2.48 45.03 -23.68
CA SER A 121 -1.33 44.51 -24.44
C SER A 121 -0.40 45.61 -25.01
N GLY A 122 0.90 45.32 -25.01
CA GLY A 122 1.95 46.14 -25.63
C GLY A 122 3.33 45.97 -25.01
N GLN A 123 4.37 46.09 -25.84
CA GLN A 123 5.79 46.12 -25.43
C GLN A 123 6.25 47.50 -24.89
N VAL A 124 5.39 48.52 -24.96
CA VAL A 124 5.70 49.89 -24.55
C VAL A 124 4.51 50.47 -23.81
N VAL A 125 4.77 51.08 -22.65
CA VAL A 125 3.79 51.83 -21.86
C VAL A 125 4.24 53.29 -21.78
N ASP A 126 3.30 54.22 -21.97
CA ASP A 126 3.41 55.64 -21.60
C ASP A 126 2.03 56.06 -21.08
N THR A 127 1.86 56.01 -19.76
CA THR A 127 0.58 56.26 -19.09
C THR A 127 0.76 57.18 -17.89
N ARG A 128 -0.33 57.76 -17.39
CA ARG A 128 -0.31 58.67 -16.25
C ARG A 128 -1.49 58.42 -15.32
N ILE A 129 -1.17 58.12 -14.06
CA ILE A 129 -2.13 57.94 -12.98
C ILE A 129 -2.25 59.27 -12.23
N ASP A 130 -3.45 59.85 -12.18
CA ASP A 130 -3.76 61.04 -11.38
C ASP A 130 -4.26 60.59 -10.02
N CYS A 131 -3.45 60.77 -8.96
CA CYS A 131 -3.72 60.21 -7.63
C CYS A 131 -4.67 61.07 -6.78
N ARG A 132 -5.30 62.08 -7.39
CA ARG A 132 -6.16 63.05 -6.69
C ARG A 132 -7.63 62.56 -6.63
N PRO A 133 -8.32 62.79 -5.50
CA PRO A 133 -7.95 63.68 -4.39
C PRO A 133 -7.16 63.02 -3.25
N GLU A 134 -6.92 61.71 -3.27
CA GLU A 134 -6.28 60.97 -2.16
C GLU A 134 -4.86 61.48 -1.88
N MET A 135 -4.06 61.68 -2.94
CA MET A 135 -2.70 62.22 -2.90
C MET A 135 -2.54 63.33 -3.95
N ASN A 136 -1.89 64.44 -3.59
CA ASN A 136 -1.74 65.60 -4.50
C ASN A 136 -0.55 65.44 -5.49
N ILE A 137 -0.46 64.27 -6.11
CA ILE A 137 0.55 63.91 -7.10
C ILE A 137 -0.10 63.29 -8.34
N ALA A 138 0.68 63.12 -9.40
CA ALA A 138 0.41 62.14 -10.45
C ALA A 138 1.68 61.33 -10.68
N VAL A 139 1.54 60.09 -11.14
CA VAL A 139 2.67 59.24 -11.52
C VAL A 139 2.61 59.02 -13.03
N GLU A 140 3.67 59.42 -13.74
CA GLU A 140 3.88 58.98 -15.12
C GLU A 140 4.61 57.64 -15.08
N ILE A 141 4.01 56.62 -15.67
CA ILE A 141 4.59 55.27 -15.75
C ILE A 141 4.96 55.04 -17.21
N ARG A 142 6.26 54.84 -17.45
CA ARG A 142 6.78 54.47 -18.76
C ARG A 142 7.47 53.12 -18.68
N ALA A 143 7.37 52.33 -19.74
CA ALA A 143 8.07 51.05 -19.81
C ALA A 143 8.38 50.64 -21.24
N GLY A 144 9.41 49.80 -21.41
CA GLY A 144 9.74 49.14 -22.67
C GLY A 144 11.16 48.57 -22.70
N LEU A 145 11.43 47.75 -23.71
CA LEU A 145 12.77 47.21 -24.01
C LEU A 145 13.73 48.33 -24.43
N GLY A 146 14.94 48.35 -23.85
CA GLY A 146 16.00 49.29 -24.21
C GLY A 146 15.71 50.77 -23.88
N MET A 147 14.80 51.05 -22.95
CA MET A 147 14.37 52.42 -22.63
C MET A 147 15.34 53.12 -21.66
N GLU A 148 16.08 54.13 -22.15
CA GLU A 148 16.86 55.03 -21.28
C GLU A 148 15.95 55.82 -20.31
N VAL A 149 16.31 55.86 -19.03
CA VAL A 149 15.63 56.62 -17.97
C VAL A 149 16.38 57.93 -17.68
N PRO A 150 15.78 59.13 -17.87
CA PRO A 150 16.47 60.40 -17.69
C PRO A 150 17.05 60.60 -16.28
N GLY A 151 18.38 60.61 -16.17
CA GLY A 151 19.12 60.80 -14.92
C GLY A 151 19.65 59.51 -14.27
N PHE A 152 19.20 58.34 -14.72
CA PHE A 152 19.62 57.04 -14.22
C PHE A 152 21.11 56.78 -14.48
N ALA A 153 21.82 56.28 -13.47
CA ALA A 153 23.27 56.09 -13.53
C ALA A 153 23.66 54.93 -14.46
N ASN A 154 22.91 53.83 -14.38
CA ASN A 154 23.15 52.57 -15.08
C ASN A 154 22.46 52.49 -16.47
N ASN A 155 22.14 53.65 -17.07
CA ASN A 155 21.67 53.71 -18.48
C ASN A 155 22.65 53.06 -19.48
N ALA A 156 23.94 52.93 -19.12
CA ALA A 156 24.94 52.27 -19.94
C ALA A 156 24.84 50.72 -19.93
N ASP A 157 24.09 50.17 -18.98
CA ASP A 157 23.92 48.72 -18.74
C ASP A 157 22.57 48.21 -19.28
N ILE A 158 21.70 49.12 -19.76
CA ILE A 158 20.44 48.81 -20.46
C ILE A 158 20.76 48.44 -21.91
N ASP A 159 20.37 47.23 -22.35
CA ASP A 159 20.44 46.81 -23.75
C ASP A 159 19.05 46.54 -24.36
N GLU A 160 19.00 46.12 -25.63
CA GLU A 160 17.73 45.90 -26.35
C GLU A 160 16.89 44.71 -25.83
N ASN A 161 17.42 43.93 -24.87
CA ASN A 161 16.76 42.83 -24.17
C ASN A 161 16.40 43.19 -22.71
N THR A 162 16.92 44.32 -22.19
CA THR A 162 16.55 44.84 -20.87
C THR A 162 15.18 45.50 -20.95
N LEU A 163 14.17 44.89 -20.35
CA LEU A 163 12.87 45.48 -20.08
C LEU A 163 13.00 46.46 -18.91
N VAL A 164 12.60 47.71 -19.13
CA VAL A 164 12.70 48.78 -18.13
C VAL A 164 11.32 49.30 -17.81
N PHE A 165 11.02 49.54 -16.53
CA PHE A 165 9.88 50.31 -16.05
C PHE A 165 10.38 51.51 -15.24
N TRP A 166 9.73 52.65 -15.41
CA TRP A 166 10.00 53.87 -14.64
C TRP A 166 8.68 54.50 -14.17
N PHE A 167 8.51 54.56 -12.86
CA PHE A 167 7.41 55.25 -12.18
C PHE A 167 7.95 56.60 -11.70
N HIS A 168 7.47 57.69 -12.29
CA HIS A 168 7.95 59.06 -12.02
C HIS A 168 6.86 59.92 -11.36
N CYS A 169 7.07 60.30 -10.09
CA CYS A 169 6.17 61.20 -9.37
C CYS A 169 6.33 62.66 -9.86
N ILE A 170 5.20 63.30 -10.17
CA ILE A 170 5.14 64.70 -10.60
C ILE A 170 4.04 65.49 -9.89
N ASP A 171 4.26 66.80 -9.73
CA ASP A 171 3.19 67.74 -9.41
C ASP A 171 2.21 67.81 -10.61
N PRO A 172 0.90 67.60 -10.42
CA PRO A 172 -0.07 67.51 -11.52
C PRO A 172 -0.28 68.81 -12.31
N MET A 173 0.14 69.96 -11.76
CA MET A 173 -0.08 71.30 -12.29
C MET A 173 1.15 71.84 -13.04
N THR A 174 2.36 71.49 -12.61
CA THR A 174 3.62 71.91 -13.26
C THR A 174 4.13 70.87 -14.25
N GLY A 175 3.85 69.58 -14.05
CA GLY A 175 4.48 68.50 -14.82
C GLY A 175 5.98 68.37 -14.55
N GLN A 176 6.40 68.69 -13.33
CA GLN A 176 7.77 68.58 -12.83
C GLN A 176 7.75 67.81 -11.49
N TRP A 177 8.94 67.42 -11.02
CA TRP A 177 9.18 66.89 -9.68
C TRP A 177 8.43 67.70 -8.60
N PRO A 178 7.81 67.06 -7.60
CA PRO A 178 7.23 67.77 -6.45
C PRO A 178 8.32 68.48 -5.63
N ASP A 179 8.13 69.76 -5.34
CA ASP A 179 9.00 70.55 -4.45
C ASP A 179 8.99 70.06 -2.98
N ASP A 180 7.99 69.26 -2.61
CA ASP A 180 7.83 68.68 -1.27
C ASP A 180 8.40 67.23 -1.24
N PRO A 181 9.44 66.93 -0.45
CA PRO A 181 10.00 65.59 -0.32
C PRO A 181 9.07 64.61 0.43
N MET A 182 7.91 65.04 0.93
CA MET A 182 6.84 64.17 1.42
C MET A 182 5.82 63.80 0.33
N ALA A 183 5.91 64.40 -0.87
CA ALA A 183 5.06 64.09 -2.00
C ALA A 183 5.71 63.02 -2.91
N GLY A 184 5.68 61.78 -2.44
CA GLY A 184 6.00 60.57 -3.21
C GLY A 184 4.79 59.65 -3.35
N PHE A 185 4.90 58.63 -4.21
CA PHE A 185 3.79 57.73 -4.55
C PHE A 185 3.74 56.46 -3.69
N LEU A 186 4.87 56.05 -3.10
CA LEU A 186 4.97 54.82 -2.30
C LEU A 186 5.47 55.13 -0.88
N PRO A 187 4.57 55.25 0.12
CA PRO A 187 4.93 55.50 1.51
C PRO A 187 5.68 54.30 2.14
N PRO A 188 6.37 54.50 3.27
CA PRO A 188 7.00 53.41 4.03
C PRO A 188 6.00 52.28 4.33
N TYR A 189 6.42 51.03 4.10
CA TYR A 189 5.55 49.86 4.22
C TYR A 189 5.08 49.64 5.66
N ASN A 190 3.76 49.51 5.85
CA ASN A 190 3.18 49.27 7.16
C ASN A 190 2.77 47.78 7.31
N PRO A 191 3.48 46.99 8.13
CA PRO A 191 3.16 45.57 8.32
C PRO A 191 1.82 45.31 9.03
N GLU A 192 1.15 46.34 9.59
CA GLU A 192 -0.21 46.20 10.14
C GLU A 192 -1.31 46.28 9.06
N THR A 193 -1.06 46.93 7.92
CA THR A 193 -2.01 47.09 6.81
C THR A 193 -1.68 46.23 5.60
N GLY A 194 -0.41 46.14 5.21
CA GLY A 194 0.05 45.26 4.12
C GLY A 194 -0.48 45.66 2.74
N PHE A 195 -0.77 46.94 2.53
CA PHE A 195 -1.27 47.49 1.25
C PHE A 195 -0.24 48.41 0.57
N GLU A 196 0.87 48.70 1.24
CA GLU A 196 1.86 49.71 0.88
C GLU A 196 2.90 49.18 -0.15
N ILE A 197 2.42 48.51 -1.20
CA ILE A 197 3.22 47.87 -2.24
C ILE A 197 2.95 48.44 -3.64
N GLY A 198 3.95 48.36 -4.52
CA GLY A 198 3.86 48.53 -5.97
C GLY A 198 4.11 47.20 -6.70
N TRP A 199 3.61 47.08 -7.92
CA TRP A 199 3.80 45.89 -8.75
C TRP A 199 3.79 46.19 -10.25
N ILE A 200 4.46 45.30 -11.00
CA ILE A 200 4.36 45.16 -12.46
C ILE A 200 3.99 43.72 -12.79
N GLU A 201 3.23 43.51 -13.88
CA GLU A 201 2.95 42.19 -14.45
C GLU A 201 3.23 42.25 -15.97
N TYR A 202 3.95 41.25 -16.48
CA TYR A 202 4.20 41.07 -17.90
C TYR A 202 4.24 39.58 -18.26
N THR A 203 3.98 39.26 -19.53
CA THR A 203 4.04 37.89 -20.06
C THR A 203 5.04 37.82 -21.21
N VAL A 204 5.82 36.73 -21.26
CA VAL A 204 6.71 36.41 -22.38
C VAL A 204 6.69 34.90 -22.63
N ASN A 205 6.79 34.48 -23.89
CA ASN A 205 6.89 33.06 -24.23
C ASN A 205 8.35 32.60 -24.25
N PRO A 206 8.63 31.33 -23.93
CA PRO A 206 9.89 30.68 -24.27
C PRO A 206 10.14 30.70 -25.79
N VAL A 207 11.41 30.57 -26.17
CA VAL A 207 11.81 30.22 -27.54
C VAL A 207 11.26 28.84 -27.90
N GLN A 208 10.88 28.61 -29.16
CA GLN A 208 10.36 27.31 -29.60
C GLN A 208 11.46 26.24 -29.66
N ASP A 209 11.07 24.97 -29.49
CA ASP A 209 11.93 23.79 -29.57
C ASP A 209 13.12 23.78 -28.56
N LEU A 210 12.97 24.41 -27.40
CA LEU A 210 13.92 24.25 -26.28
C LEU A 210 13.93 22.80 -25.77
N PRO A 211 15.11 22.21 -25.48
CA PRO A 211 15.21 20.86 -24.96
C PRO A 211 14.85 20.79 -23.46
N THR A 212 14.49 19.58 -23.01
CA THR A 212 14.39 19.24 -21.58
C THR A 212 15.64 19.67 -20.81
N GLY A 213 15.47 20.14 -19.57
CA GLY A 213 16.54 20.64 -18.71
C GLY A 213 17.01 22.06 -19.06
N THR A 214 16.27 22.82 -19.87
CA THR A 214 16.57 24.23 -20.13
C THR A 214 16.00 25.11 -19.02
N GLU A 215 16.87 25.72 -18.21
CA GLU A 215 16.49 26.72 -17.20
C GLU A 215 16.05 28.05 -17.83
N LEU A 216 14.88 28.55 -17.45
CA LEU A 216 14.36 29.88 -17.78
C LEU A 216 14.63 30.87 -16.64
N ALA A 217 15.90 30.99 -16.25
CA ALA A 217 16.34 31.84 -15.15
C ALA A 217 16.02 33.33 -15.41
N ASN A 218 15.35 34.00 -14.47
CA ASN A 218 14.97 35.41 -14.60
C ASN A 218 15.17 36.20 -13.29
N VAL A 219 15.86 37.34 -13.38
CA VAL A 219 16.11 38.30 -12.28
C VAL A 219 15.67 39.70 -12.71
N ALA A 220 14.89 40.36 -11.87
CA ALA A 220 14.66 41.81 -11.94
C ALA A 220 15.49 42.53 -10.86
N PHE A 221 15.71 43.82 -11.01
CA PHE A 221 16.36 44.68 -10.03
C PHE A 221 15.58 45.98 -9.86
N VAL A 222 15.53 46.54 -8.64
CA VAL A 222 14.71 47.71 -8.32
C VAL A 222 15.55 48.81 -7.65
N GLU A 223 15.60 50.00 -8.22
CA GLU A 223 16.18 51.19 -7.59
C GLU A 223 15.10 52.24 -7.29
N PHE A 224 15.17 52.88 -6.13
CA PHE A 224 14.34 54.02 -5.76
C PHE A 224 15.13 55.34 -5.71
N ASP A 225 14.46 56.44 -6.04
CA ASP A 225 14.90 57.84 -5.86
C ASP A 225 16.29 58.20 -6.43
N PHE A 226 16.82 57.40 -7.36
CA PHE A 226 18.18 57.47 -7.90
C PHE A 226 19.26 57.38 -6.80
N ALA A 227 19.04 56.48 -5.83
CA ALA A 227 19.75 56.42 -4.56
C ALA A 227 20.40 55.05 -4.23
N GLY A 228 21.07 54.41 -5.19
CA GLY A 228 21.87 53.20 -4.93
C GLY A 228 22.91 52.86 -5.99
N ASP A 229 23.30 51.59 -6.02
CA ASP A 229 23.64 50.87 -7.25
C ASP A 229 22.51 49.85 -7.45
N ILE A 230 21.86 49.83 -8.62
CA ILE A 230 20.65 49.01 -8.83
C ILE A 230 20.90 47.50 -8.60
N TYR A 231 22.14 47.05 -8.76
CA TYR A 231 22.52 45.65 -8.56
C TYR A 231 22.57 45.20 -7.08
N ASP A 232 22.51 46.12 -6.11
CA ASP A 232 22.38 45.80 -4.69
C ASP A 232 20.96 45.32 -4.31
N HIS A 233 19.97 45.39 -5.23
CA HIS A 233 18.53 45.18 -4.96
C HIS A 233 17.85 44.20 -5.93
N PRO A 234 18.22 42.90 -5.91
CA PRO A 234 17.65 41.85 -6.78
C PRO A 234 16.27 41.33 -6.32
N ALA A 235 15.45 40.98 -7.30
CA ALA A 235 14.17 40.29 -7.20
C ALA A 235 14.17 39.04 -8.11
N PRO A 236 14.04 37.79 -7.60
CA PRO A 236 13.78 37.43 -6.20
C PRO A 236 14.91 37.84 -5.25
N LYS A 237 14.58 37.96 -3.97
CA LYS A 237 15.59 38.28 -2.97
C LYS A 237 16.52 37.12 -2.69
N VAL A 238 17.77 37.46 -2.42
CA VAL A 238 18.73 36.55 -1.81
C VAL A 238 18.30 36.25 -0.37
N ASP A 239 18.34 34.98 0.01
CA ASP A 239 18.27 34.59 1.43
C ASP A 239 19.54 35.07 2.15
N PRO A 240 19.44 35.98 3.14
CA PRO A 240 20.61 36.50 3.86
C PRO A 240 21.29 35.47 4.78
N GLU A 241 20.76 34.25 4.92
CA GLU A 241 21.41 33.15 5.62
C GLU A 241 22.31 32.29 4.70
N VAL A 242 22.27 32.51 3.37
CA VAL A 242 23.12 31.82 2.37
C VAL A 242 24.39 32.63 2.07
N GLU A 243 25.55 31.98 2.14
CA GLU A 243 26.88 32.60 1.95
C GLU A 243 27.70 31.84 0.88
N PRO A 244 28.13 32.49 -0.23
CA PRO A 244 27.92 33.90 -0.56
C PRO A 244 26.47 34.22 -0.95
N ALA A 245 26.03 35.42 -0.59
CA ALA A 245 24.71 35.95 -0.93
C ALA A 245 24.67 36.43 -2.40
N GLU A 246 24.54 35.50 -3.34
CA GLU A 246 24.39 35.76 -4.78
C GLU A 246 22.89 35.87 -5.18
N PRO A 247 22.53 36.69 -6.19
CA PRO A 247 21.14 36.81 -6.68
C PRO A 247 20.58 35.47 -7.19
N ALA A 248 19.62 34.91 -6.46
CA ALA A 248 18.90 33.70 -6.86
C ALA A 248 17.82 34.04 -7.90
N PRO A 249 17.92 33.59 -9.17
CA PRO A 249 16.89 33.81 -10.17
C PRO A 249 15.61 33.07 -9.84
N TRP A 250 14.47 33.58 -10.33
CA TRP A 250 13.30 32.72 -10.49
C TRP A 250 13.60 31.76 -11.64
N ILE A 251 13.69 30.46 -11.34
CA ILE A 251 13.93 29.40 -12.33
C ILE A 251 12.62 28.66 -12.60
N ASN A 252 12.34 28.45 -13.88
CA ASN A 252 11.43 27.43 -14.39
C ASN A 252 12.20 26.54 -15.37
N THR A 253 12.18 25.22 -15.18
CA THR A 253 12.88 24.28 -16.06
C THR A 253 11.95 23.73 -17.14
N ILE A 254 12.38 23.77 -18.40
CA ILE A 254 11.66 23.14 -19.51
C ILE A 254 11.72 21.61 -19.34
N ASP A 255 10.55 20.98 -19.35
CA ASP A 255 10.35 19.58 -19.72
C ASP A 255 9.75 19.58 -21.14
N ALA A 256 10.29 18.77 -22.06
CA ALA A 256 9.92 18.78 -23.48
C ALA A 256 9.66 17.40 -24.11
N ALA A 257 9.76 16.31 -23.35
CA ALA A 257 9.63 14.95 -23.88
C ALA A 257 8.51 14.18 -23.18
N ALA A 258 8.09 13.06 -23.78
CA ALA A 258 7.18 12.15 -23.11
C ALA A 258 7.97 10.96 -22.53
N PRO A 259 7.64 10.49 -21.31
CA PRO A 259 8.34 9.40 -20.66
C PRO A 259 8.16 8.08 -21.40
N THR A 260 8.99 7.11 -21.05
CA THR A 260 8.95 5.74 -21.58
C THR A 260 8.65 4.74 -20.48
N SER A 261 7.94 3.65 -20.81
CA SER A 261 7.61 2.59 -19.86
C SER A 261 7.72 1.20 -20.49
N SER A 262 7.71 0.14 -19.66
CA SER A 262 7.52 -1.24 -20.11
C SER A 262 7.03 -2.15 -18.98
N VAL A 263 6.11 -3.07 -19.28
CA VAL A 263 5.77 -4.17 -18.36
C VAL A 263 6.89 -5.22 -18.37
N VAL A 264 7.25 -5.73 -17.20
CA VAL A 264 8.28 -6.77 -17.02
C VAL A 264 7.82 -8.08 -17.67
N LEU A 265 8.78 -8.84 -18.22
CA LEU A 265 8.50 -10.15 -18.83
C LEU A 265 8.03 -11.15 -17.78
N LEU A 266 6.83 -11.70 -18.00
CA LEU A 266 6.23 -12.76 -17.21
C LEU A 266 6.74 -14.13 -17.71
N PRO A 267 6.66 -15.18 -16.88
CA PRO A 267 6.68 -16.55 -17.36
C PRO A 267 5.64 -16.75 -18.47
N ALA A 268 5.96 -17.57 -19.48
CA ALA A 268 5.02 -17.87 -20.56
C ALA A 268 3.76 -18.62 -20.09
N VAL A 269 3.86 -19.26 -18.92
CA VAL A 269 2.80 -19.97 -18.20
C VAL A 269 2.98 -19.68 -16.69
N VAL A 270 1.90 -19.42 -15.96
CA VAL A 270 1.88 -19.24 -14.51
C VAL A 270 0.96 -20.29 -13.86
N GLY A 271 1.49 -20.98 -12.85
CA GLY A 271 0.81 -22.09 -12.16
C GLY A 271 -0.18 -21.68 -11.07
N THR A 272 -0.55 -20.39 -11.02
CA THR A 272 -1.49 -19.83 -10.03
C THR A 272 -2.38 -18.79 -10.70
N ALA A 273 -3.66 -18.78 -10.32
CA ALA A 273 -4.62 -17.78 -10.81
C ALA A 273 -4.23 -16.35 -10.41
N GLU A 274 -3.65 -16.17 -9.22
CA GLU A 274 -3.07 -14.89 -8.78
C GLU A 274 -1.56 -14.85 -9.05
N PHE A 275 -1.08 -13.79 -9.71
CA PHE A 275 0.34 -13.57 -10.00
C PHE A 275 0.72 -12.08 -10.03
N LEU A 276 1.97 -11.77 -9.69
CA LEU A 276 2.47 -10.39 -9.68
C LEU A 276 2.74 -9.89 -11.11
N VAL A 277 2.26 -8.69 -11.42
CA VAL A 277 2.60 -7.96 -12.64
C VAL A 277 3.33 -6.69 -12.23
N THR A 278 4.60 -6.58 -12.65
CA THR A 278 5.48 -5.42 -12.40
C THR A 278 5.69 -4.65 -13.71
N TRP A 279 5.76 -3.33 -13.64
CA TRP A 279 6.11 -2.43 -14.73
C TRP A 279 7.10 -1.36 -14.25
N ASP A 280 7.93 -0.90 -15.18
CA ASP A 280 8.96 0.11 -14.93
C ASP A 280 8.85 1.23 -15.97
N GLY A 281 9.47 2.37 -15.69
CA GLY A 281 9.49 3.51 -16.58
C GLY A 281 10.55 4.52 -16.21
N GLN A 282 11.01 5.23 -17.23
CA GLN A 282 11.93 6.34 -17.08
C GLN A 282 11.51 7.50 -17.98
N ASP A 283 11.54 8.68 -17.38
CA ASP A 283 11.43 9.95 -18.08
C ASP A 283 12.77 10.32 -18.74
N ASP A 284 12.81 11.42 -19.50
CA ASP A 284 14.06 11.88 -20.12
C ASP A 284 14.98 12.66 -19.15
N ALA A 285 16.22 12.90 -19.57
CA ALA A 285 17.29 13.27 -18.64
C ALA A 285 17.21 14.74 -18.24
N GLY A 286 16.62 15.00 -17.07
CA GLY A 286 16.28 16.34 -16.59
C GLY A 286 14.82 16.74 -16.87
N GLY A 287 13.95 15.75 -17.13
CA GLY A 287 12.49 15.93 -17.16
C GLY A 287 11.87 15.89 -15.77
N SER A 288 10.56 16.17 -15.70
CA SER A 288 9.81 16.30 -14.45
C SER A 288 9.51 14.97 -13.74
N GLY A 289 9.88 13.84 -14.34
CA GLY A 289 9.65 12.51 -13.80
C GLY A 289 8.23 11.99 -14.05
N ILE A 290 8.04 10.68 -13.87
CA ILE A 290 6.75 10.03 -14.12
C ILE A 290 5.76 10.34 -12.99
N ALA A 291 4.62 10.94 -13.33
CA ALA A 291 3.52 11.17 -12.40
C ALA A 291 2.71 9.88 -12.14
N HIS A 292 2.43 9.12 -13.20
CA HIS A 292 1.61 7.92 -13.10
C HIS A 292 1.67 7.01 -14.34
N TYR A 293 1.25 5.76 -14.15
CA TYR A 293 1.04 4.77 -15.20
C TYR A 293 -0.46 4.54 -15.49
N ASN A 294 -0.75 4.15 -16.73
CA ASN A 294 -1.98 3.44 -17.10
C ASN A 294 -1.59 2.04 -17.59
N VAL A 295 -2.07 0.99 -16.92
CA VAL A 295 -1.75 -0.40 -17.25
C VAL A 295 -2.94 -1.04 -17.95
N TYR A 296 -2.66 -1.74 -19.05
CA TYR A 296 -3.66 -2.34 -19.93
C TYR A 296 -3.50 -3.86 -19.97
N VAL A 297 -4.62 -4.57 -20.04
CA VAL A 297 -4.68 -6.03 -20.19
C VAL A 297 -5.53 -6.41 -21.39
N SER A 298 -5.13 -7.45 -22.13
CA SER A 298 -5.93 -8.12 -23.15
C SER A 298 -6.01 -9.60 -22.80
N THR A 299 -7.23 -10.13 -22.73
CA THR A 299 -7.46 -11.57 -22.52
C THR A 299 -7.77 -12.23 -23.85
N ASP A 300 -7.18 -13.41 -24.09
CA ASP A 300 -7.40 -14.28 -25.26
C ASP A 300 -7.20 -13.60 -26.63
N GLY A 301 -6.25 -12.67 -26.69
CA GLY A 301 -5.97 -11.88 -27.89
C GLY A 301 -7.09 -10.88 -28.25
N GLY A 302 -7.94 -10.53 -27.29
CA GLY A 302 -9.00 -9.53 -27.42
C GLY A 302 -8.46 -8.10 -27.53
N VAL A 303 -9.38 -7.13 -27.41
CA VAL A 303 -9.01 -5.70 -27.32
C VAL A 303 -8.39 -5.44 -25.95
N PHE A 304 -7.34 -4.62 -25.91
CA PHE A 304 -6.76 -4.16 -24.64
C PHE A 304 -7.74 -3.24 -23.90
N GLU A 305 -8.11 -3.64 -22.70
CA GLU A 305 -8.87 -2.84 -21.75
C GLU A 305 -7.93 -2.25 -20.68
N ARG A 306 -8.28 -1.11 -20.10
CA ARG A 306 -7.45 -0.48 -19.06
C ARG A 306 -7.76 -1.10 -17.71
N TRP A 307 -6.80 -1.85 -17.18
CA TRP A 307 -6.87 -2.47 -15.86
C TRP A 307 -6.63 -1.43 -14.75
N LEU A 308 -5.55 -0.64 -14.87
CA LEU A 308 -5.19 0.40 -13.89
C LEU A 308 -5.15 1.78 -14.55
N GLN A 309 -5.64 2.79 -13.85
CA GLN A 309 -5.68 4.19 -14.31
C GLN A 309 -5.03 5.10 -13.27
N GLY A 310 -3.98 5.82 -13.65
CA GLY A 310 -3.38 6.83 -12.77
C GLY A 310 -2.68 6.24 -11.55
N THR A 311 -2.08 5.05 -11.70
CA THR A 311 -1.38 4.38 -10.60
C THR A 311 0.03 4.93 -10.44
N THR A 312 0.43 5.22 -9.20
CA THR A 312 1.81 5.53 -8.80
C THR A 312 2.61 4.26 -8.51
N GLU A 313 1.94 3.16 -8.19
CA GLU A 313 2.58 1.85 -7.97
C GLU A 313 3.30 1.37 -9.24
N THR A 314 4.38 0.61 -9.04
CA THR A 314 5.14 -0.08 -10.10
C THR A 314 4.80 -1.57 -10.20
N GLU A 315 4.02 -2.13 -9.28
CA GLU A 315 3.54 -3.51 -9.37
C GLU A 315 2.21 -3.74 -8.66
N THR A 316 1.47 -4.77 -9.07
CA THR A 316 0.33 -5.28 -8.30
C THR A 316 -0.04 -6.71 -8.70
N LEU A 317 -0.84 -7.38 -7.87
CA LEU A 317 -1.33 -8.74 -8.14
C LEU A 317 -2.46 -8.70 -9.18
N PHE A 318 -2.32 -9.50 -10.23
CA PHE A 318 -3.36 -9.79 -11.20
C PHE A 318 -4.01 -11.13 -10.89
N VAL A 319 -5.34 -11.18 -10.89
CA VAL A 319 -6.10 -12.43 -10.77
C VAL A 319 -6.67 -12.79 -12.15
N GLY A 320 -6.10 -13.83 -12.75
CA GLY A 320 -6.59 -14.47 -13.97
C GLY A 320 -7.59 -15.59 -13.69
N GLU A 321 -8.09 -16.18 -14.78
CA GLU A 321 -8.96 -17.35 -14.79
C GLU A 321 -8.25 -18.50 -15.53
N GLU A 322 -8.56 -19.74 -15.15
CA GLU A 322 -7.89 -20.94 -15.64
C GLU A 322 -7.99 -21.14 -17.17
N GLY A 323 -6.90 -21.62 -17.78
CA GLY A 323 -6.76 -21.85 -19.22
C GLY A 323 -6.75 -20.59 -20.09
N ARG A 324 -6.82 -19.38 -19.50
CA ARG A 324 -6.89 -18.11 -20.23
C ARG A 324 -5.53 -17.47 -20.42
N SER A 325 -5.38 -16.79 -21.55
CA SER A 325 -4.15 -16.09 -21.92
C SER A 325 -4.28 -14.59 -21.66
N TYR A 326 -3.28 -14.01 -20.99
CA TYR A 326 -3.25 -12.61 -20.60
C TYR A 326 -2.03 -11.91 -21.21
N ALA A 327 -2.27 -10.74 -21.77
CA ALA A 327 -1.27 -9.90 -22.40
C ALA A 327 -1.31 -8.50 -21.79
N PHE A 328 -0.15 -7.90 -21.52
CA PHE A 328 -0.08 -6.59 -20.86
C PHE A 328 0.80 -5.59 -21.63
N TYR A 329 0.47 -4.31 -21.49
CA TYR A 329 1.37 -3.19 -21.75
C TYR A 329 1.03 -2.01 -20.81
N CYS A 330 1.99 -1.12 -20.56
CA CYS A 330 1.76 0.11 -19.80
C CYS A 330 2.04 1.36 -20.63
N ILE A 331 1.55 2.51 -20.15
CA ILE A 331 1.81 3.85 -20.69
C ILE A 331 2.06 4.79 -19.52
N ALA A 332 3.19 5.50 -19.55
CA ALA A 332 3.51 6.55 -18.58
C ALA A 332 2.94 7.93 -18.99
N THR A 333 2.77 8.78 -17.98
CA THR A 333 2.53 10.22 -18.08
C THR A 333 3.47 10.91 -17.08
N ASP A 334 4.15 11.98 -17.49
CA ASP A 334 5.01 12.78 -16.60
C ASP A 334 4.21 13.79 -15.75
N ASN A 335 4.92 14.61 -14.96
CA ASN A 335 4.31 15.58 -14.05
C ASN A 335 3.90 16.92 -14.71
N VAL A 336 4.42 17.26 -15.89
CA VAL A 336 3.95 18.43 -16.67
C VAL A 336 2.77 18.10 -17.59
N GLY A 337 2.57 16.82 -17.91
CA GLY A 337 1.43 16.25 -18.60
C GLY A 337 1.70 15.64 -19.98
N HIS A 338 2.95 15.45 -20.43
CA HIS A 338 3.19 14.66 -21.63
C HIS A 338 2.92 13.18 -21.35
N ARG A 339 2.55 12.45 -22.40
CA ARG A 339 2.03 11.08 -22.28
C ARG A 339 2.64 10.21 -23.38
N GLU A 340 3.18 9.07 -22.97
CA GLU A 340 3.89 8.15 -23.85
C GLU A 340 3.05 7.74 -25.09
N MET A 341 3.63 7.90 -26.27
CA MET A 341 3.02 7.50 -27.55
C MET A 341 3.38 6.06 -27.95
N LYS A 342 2.93 5.09 -27.14
CA LYS A 342 3.08 3.66 -27.40
C LYS A 342 1.95 3.10 -28.29
N SER A 343 2.26 2.07 -29.08
CA SER A 343 1.24 1.27 -29.78
C SER A 343 0.62 0.23 -28.84
N ALA A 344 -0.67 -0.08 -29.01
CA ALA A 344 -1.35 -1.12 -28.24
C ALA A 344 -0.94 -2.54 -28.71
N THR A 345 0.27 -2.93 -28.35
CA THR A 345 0.90 -4.23 -28.63
C THR A 345 1.38 -4.85 -27.33
N PRO A 346 1.33 -6.19 -27.16
CA PRO A 346 1.79 -6.84 -25.95
C PRO A 346 3.29 -6.62 -25.73
N GLU A 347 3.65 -6.22 -24.52
CA GLU A 347 5.03 -6.16 -24.03
C GLU A 347 5.41 -7.48 -23.34
N THR A 348 4.43 -8.08 -22.65
CA THR A 348 4.51 -9.37 -21.98
C THR A 348 3.23 -10.18 -22.19
N THR A 349 3.32 -11.51 -22.15
CA THR A 349 2.20 -12.44 -22.32
C THR A 349 2.40 -13.67 -21.45
N THR A 350 1.34 -14.13 -20.78
CA THR A 350 1.31 -15.37 -20.01
C THR A 350 0.01 -16.15 -20.26
N VAL A 351 -0.05 -17.38 -19.76
CA VAL A 351 -1.25 -18.25 -19.71
C VAL A 351 -1.37 -18.74 -18.28
N VAL A 352 -2.57 -18.71 -17.70
CA VAL A 352 -2.84 -19.42 -16.44
C VAL A 352 -3.05 -20.89 -16.78
N ASP A 353 -2.29 -21.75 -16.10
CA ASP A 353 -2.29 -23.23 -16.20
C ASP A 353 -2.01 -23.74 -14.78
N ALA A 354 -2.96 -23.53 -13.87
CA ALA A 354 -2.80 -23.84 -12.45
C ALA A 354 -2.93 -25.33 -12.17
N ALA A 355 -2.44 -25.77 -11.01
CA ALA A 355 -2.59 -27.17 -10.62
C ALA A 355 -4.08 -27.51 -10.37
N PRO A 356 -4.61 -28.59 -10.96
CA PRO A 356 -6.00 -28.98 -10.77
C PRO A 356 -6.27 -29.47 -9.33
N VAL A 357 -7.40 -29.09 -8.75
CA VAL A 357 -7.75 -29.37 -7.35
C VAL A 357 -9.10 -30.10 -7.21
N VAL A 358 -9.32 -30.79 -6.09
CA VAL A 358 -10.63 -31.35 -5.74
C VAL A 358 -11.51 -30.27 -5.10
N THR A 359 -12.66 -29.98 -5.70
CA THR A 359 -13.62 -28.96 -5.23
C THR A 359 -14.74 -29.54 -4.37
N GLY A 360 -14.94 -30.86 -4.34
CA GLY A 360 -15.86 -31.51 -3.41
C GLY A 360 -15.99 -33.02 -3.57
N VAL A 361 -16.49 -33.68 -2.51
CA VAL A 361 -16.78 -35.12 -2.49
C VAL A 361 -18.23 -35.37 -2.08
N PHE A 362 -18.88 -36.32 -2.75
CA PHE A 362 -20.28 -36.66 -2.56
C PHE A 362 -20.47 -38.18 -2.41
N LEU A 363 -21.33 -38.59 -1.47
CA LEU A 363 -21.72 -39.99 -1.26
C LEU A 363 -23.16 -40.22 -1.75
N ARG A 364 -23.43 -41.38 -2.34
CA ARG A 364 -24.76 -41.70 -2.90
C ARG A 364 -25.08 -43.18 -2.73
N GLY A 365 -26.38 -43.52 -2.71
CA GLY A 365 -26.87 -44.88 -2.90
C GLY A 365 -27.53 -45.09 -4.26
N THR A 366 -27.20 -46.17 -4.97
CA THR A 366 -27.81 -46.56 -6.26
C THR A 366 -29.33 -46.74 -6.19
N SER A 367 -29.85 -46.99 -4.99
CA SER A 367 -31.27 -47.27 -4.72
C SER A 367 -32.05 -46.05 -4.20
N TRP A 368 -31.41 -44.88 -4.06
CA TRP A 368 -32.09 -43.64 -3.71
C TRP A 368 -33.06 -43.21 -4.81
N SER A 369 -34.22 -42.70 -4.41
CA SER A 369 -35.22 -42.17 -5.35
C SER A 369 -34.73 -40.87 -5.98
N SER A 370 -35.11 -40.61 -7.23
CA SER A 370 -34.81 -39.34 -7.92
C SER A 370 -35.59 -38.13 -7.39
N ALA A 371 -36.29 -38.29 -6.26
CA ALA A 371 -36.98 -37.22 -5.54
C ALA A 371 -36.34 -36.96 -4.16
N PHE A 372 -35.44 -37.84 -3.70
CA PHE A 372 -34.71 -37.71 -2.44
C PHE A 372 -33.91 -36.40 -2.44
N SER A 373 -33.82 -35.71 -1.30
CA SER A 373 -33.17 -34.38 -1.27
C SER A 373 -31.65 -34.43 -1.51
N PHE A 374 -31.05 -35.61 -1.38
CA PHE A 374 -29.67 -35.90 -1.77
C PHE A 374 -29.62 -36.87 -2.97
N ALA A 375 -30.64 -36.83 -3.85
CA ALA A 375 -30.78 -37.78 -4.96
C ALA A 375 -29.51 -37.92 -5.79
N ASP A 376 -28.77 -36.82 -6.01
CA ASP A 376 -27.52 -36.80 -6.78
C ASP A 376 -26.25 -37.00 -5.95
N GLY A 377 -26.36 -36.88 -4.63
CA GLY A 377 -25.32 -37.14 -3.63
C GLY A 377 -25.53 -36.28 -2.38
N CYS A 378 -25.03 -36.74 -1.24
CA CYS A 378 -24.84 -35.89 -0.06
C CYS A 378 -23.37 -35.45 -0.01
N SER A 379 -23.15 -34.14 0.10
CA SER A 379 -21.81 -33.56 0.20
C SER A 379 -21.14 -33.92 1.52
N LEU A 380 -19.85 -34.21 1.46
CA LEU A 380 -18.97 -34.22 2.62
C LEU A 380 -18.41 -32.80 2.82
N SER A 381 -18.63 -32.23 3.99
CA SER A 381 -18.11 -30.91 4.41
C SER A 381 -17.03 -31.02 5.48
N ASP A 382 -17.07 -32.07 6.30
CA ASP A 382 -16.25 -32.19 7.51
C ASP A 382 -15.45 -33.50 7.54
N VAL A 383 -14.20 -33.43 8.02
CA VAL A 383 -13.31 -34.58 8.13
C VAL A 383 -13.84 -35.57 9.18
N GLY A 384 -14.12 -36.80 8.75
CA GLY A 384 -14.75 -37.81 9.62
C GLY A 384 -16.26 -37.60 9.81
N GLN A 385 -16.92 -36.80 8.96
CA GLN A 385 -18.38 -36.71 8.89
C GLN A 385 -18.99 -38.12 8.82
N THR A 386 -19.96 -38.40 9.70
CA THR A 386 -20.65 -39.69 9.76
C THR A 386 -21.96 -39.62 8.99
N VAL A 387 -22.13 -40.49 7.98
CA VAL A 387 -23.40 -40.62 7.24
C VAL A 387 -24.20 -41.84 7.69
N SER A 388 -25.52 -41.68 7.78
CA SER A 388 -26.43 -42.59 8.49
C SER A 388 -27.19 -43.58 7.59
N TRP A 389 -27.10 -43.44 6.27
CA TRP A 389 -27.90 -44.21 5.31
C TRP A 389 -27.42 -45.66 5.13
N THR A 390 -28.35 -46.55 4.76
CA THR A 390 -28.13 -48.01 4.77
C THR A 390 -27.65 -48.61 3.45
N ASN A 391 -27.43 -47.77 2.45
CA ASN A 391 -27.22 -48.15 1.06
C ASN A 391 -26.24 -47.22 0.30
N ILE A 392 -25.30 -46.58 1.00
CA ILE A 392 -24.19 -45.85 0.36
C ILE A 392 -23.31 -46.85 -0.40
N ASP A 393 -23.23 -46.73 -1.72
CA ASP A 393 -22.44 -47.58 -2.61
C ASP A 393 -21.74 -46.79 -3.73
N LYS A 394 -21.90 -45.46 -3.76
CA LYS A 394 -21.25 -44.55 -4.71
C LYS A 394 -20.45 -43.48 -4.01
N ILE A 395 -19.30 -43.19 -4.60
CA ILE A 395 -18.45 -42.03 -4.29
C ILE A 395 -18.32 -41.24 -5.59
N SER A 396 -18.55 -39.93 -5.50
CA SER A 396 -18.33 -38.98 -6.60
C SER A 396 -17.38 -37.89 -6.12
N ILE A 397 -16.40 -37.54 -6.96
CA ILE A 397 -15.36 -36.53 -6.68
C ILE A 397 -15.43 -35.49 -7.80
N VAL A 398 -15.44 -34.21 -7.43
CA VAL A 398 -15.54 -33.07 -8.33
C VAL A 398 -14.22 -32.30 -8.33
N PHE A 399 -13.74 -31.91 -9.51
CA PHE A 399 -12.46 -31.21 -9.69
C PHE A 399 -12.68 -29.71 -10.03
N SER A 400 -11.60 -28.96 -10.22
CA SER A 400 -11.60 -27.62 -10.82
C SER A 400 -12.02 -27.65 -12.30
N GLU A 401 -11.63 -28.71 -13.03
CA GLU A 401 -11.59 -28.73 -14.50
C GLU A 401 -11.69 -30.14 -15.13
N ASP A 402 -11.40 -30.23 -16.44
CA ASP A 402 -11.49 -31.46 -17.25
C ASP A 402 -10.27 -32.38 -17.02
N MET A 403 -10.49 -33.51 -16.36
CA MET A 403 -9.44 -34.37 -15.80
C MET A 403 -9.40 -35.76 -16.45
N ASN A 404 -8.19 -36.25 -16.73
CA ASN A 404 -7.92 -37.62 -17.12
C ASN A 404 -7.92 -38.55 -15.89
N VAL A 405 -9.12 -38.99 -15.48
CA VAL A 405 -9.33 -39.91 -14.34
C VAL A 405 -9.78 -41.29 -14.81
N THR A 406 -9.31 -42.35 -14.14
CA THR A 406 -9.63 -43.76 -14.41
C THR A 406 -10.23 -44.48 -13.20
N GLU A 407 -10.82 -45.66 -13.44
CA GLU A 407 -11.38 -46.52 -12.38
C GLU A 407 -10.31 -46.96 -11.36
N SER A 408 -9.03 -47.00 -11.76
CA SER A 408 -7.89 -47.45 -10.94
C SER A 408 -7.23 -46.40 -10.04
N ASP A 409 -7.55 -45.11 -10.21
CA ASP A 409 -6.84 -44.04 -9.47
C ASP A 409 -7.40 -43.81 -8.06
N LEU A 410 -8.59 -44.35 -7.77
CA LEU A 410 -9.20 -44.32 -6.44
C LEU A 410 -8.88 -45.61 -5.66
N ALA A 411 -8.20 -45.45 -4.53
CA ALA A 411 -8.21 -46.40 -3.43
C ALA A 411 -9.24 -45.99 -2.35
N LEU A 412 -9.69 -46.97 -1.56
CA LEU A 412 -10.65 -46.76 -0.47
C LEU A 412 -10.32 -47.71 0.68
N TRP A 413 -9.70 -47.16 1.72
CA TRP A 413 -9.23 -47.92 2.89
C TRP A 413 -10.25 -47.82 4.03
N GLY A 414 -10.45 -48.91 4.77
CA GLY A 414 -11.37 -48.98 5.91
C GLY A 414 -10.74 -49.64 7.14
N VAL A 415 -11.52 -49.78 8.22
CA VAL A 415 -11.09 -50.44 9.47
C VAL A 415 -11.70 -51.84 9.61
N ASN A 416 -12.96 -52.02 9.18
CA ASN A 416 -13.63 -53.33 9.15
C ASN A 416 -13.42 -54.07 7.83
N VAL A 417 -13.25 -53.34 6.71
CA VAL A 417 -12.74 -53.85 5.43
C VAL A 417 -11.44 -53.10 5.14
N ALA A 418 -10.31 -53.80 5.02
CA ALA A 418 -9.01 -53.12 4.95
C ALA A 418 -8.87 -52.36 3.62
N ASP A 419 -9.29 -53.00 2.53
CA ASP A 419 -9.23 -52.49 1.17
C ASP A 419 -10.57 -52.74 0.47
N TYR A 420 -11.41 -51.71 0.32
CA TYR A 420 -12.69 -51.85 -0.36
C TYR A 420 -12.53 -52.14 -1.86
N VAL A 421 -11.43 -51.74 -2.49
CA VAL A 421 -11.23 -51.88 -3.94
C VAL A 421 -10.79 -53.31 -4.31
N SER A 422 -10.02 -54.00 -3.48
CA SER A 422 -9.69 -55.42 -3.70
C SER A 422 -10.60 -56.42 -2.98
N GLU A 423 -11.22 -56.09 -1.83
CA GLU A 423 -12.14 -57.00 -1.13
C GLU A 423 -13.60 -56.93 -1.63
N VAL A 424 -14.11 -55.73 -1.93
CA VAL A 424 -15.48 -55.53 -2.45
C VAL A 424 -15.46 -55.31 -3.97
N GLY A 425 -14.58 -54.43 -4.44
CA GLY A 425 -14.43 -54.06 -5.85
C GLY A 425 -15.56 -53.18 -6.38
N PHE A 426 -15.34 -52.61 -7.57
CA PHE A 426 -16.35 -51.82 -8.27
C PHE A 426 -17.31 -52.71 -9.09
N VAL A 427 -18.52 -52.21 -9.34
CA VAL A 427 -19.43 -52.81 -10.32
C VAL A 427 -18.79 -52.68 -11.71
N PRO A 428 -18.55 -53.78 -12.46
CA PRO A 428 -17.74 -53.71 -13.69
C PRO A 428 -18.30 -52.76 -14.74
N GLY A 429 -17.51 -51.73 -15.11
CA GLY A 429 -17.93 -50.70 -16.07
C GLY A 429 -18.96 -49.72 -15.50
N SER A 430 -18.95 -49.50 -14.17
CA SER A 430 -19.77 -48.48 -13.51
C SER A 430 -19.05 -47.16 -13.26
N PHE A 431 -17.70 -47.14 -13.37
CA PHE A 431 -16.94 -45.90 -13.39
C PHE A 431 -17.41 -44.99 -14.53
N SER A 432 -17.60 -43.72 -14.23
CA SER A 432 -17.96 -42.69 -15.19
C SER A 432 -17.36 -41.34 -14.81
N TYR A 433 -16.85 -40.62 -15.80
CA TYR A 433 -16.45 -39.23 -15.69
C TYR A 433 -17.35 -38.36 -16.58
N ASP A 434 -17.75 -37.18 -16.08
CA ASP A 434 -18.52 -36.17 -16.83
C ASP A 434 -17.73 -34.88 -16.94
N SER A 435 -17.22 -34.59 -18.14
CA SER A 435 -16.43 -33.39 -18.47
C SER A 435 -17.24 -32.09 -18.57
N VAL A 436 -18.56 -32.12 -18.30
CA VAL A 436 -19.40 -30.92 -18.17
C VAL A 436 -19.60 -30.52 -16.71
N THR A 437 -19.45 -31.46 -15.79
CA THR A 437 -19.60 -31.25 -14.33
C THR A 437 -18.32 -31.58 -13.55
N PHE A 438 -17.22 -31.84 -14.26
CA PHE A 438 -15.91 -32.23 -13.73
C PHE A 438 -15.98 -33.33 -12.67
N THR A 439 -16.92 -34.27 -12.83
CA THR A 439 -17.28 -35.24 -11.79
C THR A 439 -16.87 -36.65 -12.19
N ALA A 440 -15.91 -37.22 -11.47
CA ALA A 440 -15.65 -38.67 -11.47
C ALA A 440 -16.64 -39.37 -10.53
N THR A 441 -17.06 -40.60 -10.86
CA THR A 441 -17.96 -41.40 -10.03
C THR A 441 -17.63 -42.89 -10.11
N TRP A 442 -17.48 -43.52 -8.95
CA TRP A 442 -17.27 -44.95 -8.78
C TRP A 442 -18.48 -45.60 -8.10
N THR A 443 -18.76 -46.87 -8.39
CA THR A 443 -19.83 -47.64 -7.72
C THR A 443 -19.27 -48.96 -7.17
N LEU A 444 -19.33 -49.15 -5.85
CA LEU A 444 -18.92 -50.37 -5.17
C LEU A 444 -19.91 -51.52 -5.42
N ALA A 445 -19.42 -52.76 -5.48
CA ALA A 445 -20.23 -53.95 -5.73
C ALA A 445 -21.18 -54.31 -4.57
N THR A 446 -20.92 -53.79 -3.36
CA THR A 446 -21.83 -53.86 -2.21
C THR A 446 -21.80 -52.53 -1.43
N PRO A 447 -22.92 -52.08 -0.85
CA PRO A 447 -22.93 -50.90 0.01
C PRO A 447 -22.01 -50.99 1.22
N ILE A 448 -21.50 -49.83 1.63
CA ILE A 448 -20.62 -49.65 2.79
C ILE A 448 -21.37 -49.99 4.08
N GLY A 449 -20.67 -50.65 5.01
CA GLY A 449 -21.20 -51.10 6.29
C GLY A 449 -21.14 -50.02 7.37
N ALA A 450 -21.07 -50.45 8.63
CA ALA A 450 -20.58 -49.58 9.69
C ALA A 450 -19.04 -49.61 9.64
N ASP A 451 -18.40 -48.51 9.20
CA ASP A 451 -16.93 -48.42 9.09
C ASP A 451 -16.45 -46.97 9.12
N LYS A 452 -15.16 -46.78 9.39
CA LYS A 452 -14.43 -45.53 9.17
C LYS A 452 -13.56 -45.66 7.93
N LEU A 453 -13.57 -44.67 7.05
CA LEU A 453 -12.97 -44.76 5.73
C LEU A 453 -12.03 -43.59 5.40
N LEU A 454 -11.07 -43.89 4.53
CA LEU A 454 -10.17 -42.94 3.88
C LEU A 454 -10.30 -43.11 2.36
N ILE A 455 -10.78 -42.07 1.70
CA ILE A 455 -10.59 -41.86 0.26
C ILE A 455 -9.12 -41.52 0.06
N ASP A 456 -8.51 -42.15 -0.93
CA ASP A 456 -7.11 -42.00 -1.28
C ASP A 456 -7.04 -42.02 -2.81
N LEU A 457 -7.00 -40.83 -3.42
CA LEU A 457 -7.05 -40.65 -4.87
C LEU A 457 -5.66 -40.22 -5.36
N ASN A 458 -5.07 -41.05 -6.22
CA ASN A 458 -3.70 -40.94 -6.72
C ASN A 458 -3.46 -39.61 -7.46
N GLY A 459 -2.79 -38.66 -6.82
CA GLY A 459 -2.29 -37.43 -7.45
C GLY A 459 -0.81 -37.50 -7.81
N ASP A 460 -0.16 -38.62 -7.48
CA ASP A 460 1.25 -38.86 -7.73
C ASP A 460 1.54 -39.30 -9.17
N ALA A 461 2.83 -39.44 -9.53
CA ALA A 461 3.29 -39.65 -10.90
C ALA A 461 2.70 -40.91 -11.58
N GLY A 462 1.66 -40.71 -12.39
CA GLY A 462 0.92 -41.76 -13.11
C GLY A 462 -0.52 -41.95 -12.65
N GLY A 463 -1.01 -41.12 -11.72
CA GLY A 463 -2.42 -40.96 -11.37
C GLY A 463 -3.11 -39.87 -12.17
N VAL A 464 -3.90 -39.06 -11.46
CA VAL A 464 -4.81 -38.05 -12.03
C VAL A 464 -4.06 -36.83 -12.57
N THR A 465 -4.32 -36.48 -13.83
CA THR A 465 -3.81 -35.27 -14.48
C THR A 465 -4.90 -34.49 -15.21
N ASP A 466 -4.66 -33.22 -15.49
CA ASP A 466 -5.42 -32.43 -16.46
C ASP A 466 -5.08 -32.82 -17.93
N ALA A 467 -5.42 -31.94 -18.88
CA ALA A 467 -5.07 -32.06 -20.30
C ALA A 467 -3.68 -31.47 -20.68
N SER A 468 -3.10 -30.60 -19.85
CA SER A 468 -1.76 -30.02 -20.02
C SER A 468 -0.64 -30.99 -19.59
N GLY A 469 -0.95 -31.90 -18.68
CA GLY A 469 -0.06 -32.85 -18.02
C GLY A 469 0.29 -32.50 -16.58
N ASN A 470 -0.38 -31.53 -15.95
CA ASN A 470 -0.20 -31.20 -14.54
C ASN A 470 -0.88 -32.27 -13.66
N LEU A 471 -0.25 -32.58 -12.53
CA LEU A 471 -0.79 -33.50 -11.53
C LEU A 471 -1.84 -32.79 -10.66
N LEU A 472 -2.77 -33.57 -10.12
CA LEU A 472 -3.68 -33.12 -9.06
C LEU A 472 -2.89 -32.52 -7.89
N ASP A 473 -3.20 -31.30 -7.48
CA ASP A 473 -2.80 -30.73 -6.18
C ASP A 473 -3.78 -31.27 -5.12
N GLY A 474 -3.51 -32.52 -4.73
CA GLY A 474 -4.37 -33.33 -3.88
C GLY A 474 -4.08 -33.20 -2.39
N ASP A 475 -2.88 -32.73 -2.05
CA ASP A 475 -2.44 -32.50 -0.67
C ASP A 475 -3.27 -31.41 0.05
N TRP A 476 -3.02 -31.25 1.34
CA TRP A 476 -3.76 -30.30 2.18
C TRP A 476 -2.84 -29.24 2.78
N PRO A 477 -3.23 -27.95 2.78
CA PRO A 477 -2.45 -26.85 3.34
C PRO A 477 -2.55 -26.85 4.88
N GLY A 478 -1.96 -27.88 5.50
CA GLY A 478 -1.97 -28.13 6.94
C GLY A 478 -2.87 -29.29 7.39
N ALA A 479 -2.92 -29.50 8.71
CA ALA A 479 -3.46 -30.72 9.32
C ALA A 479 -5.00 -30.88 9.32
N VAL A 480 -5.74 -29.99 8.66
CA VAL A 480 -7.21 -30.02 8.59
C VAL A 480 -7.68 -29.82 7.14
N PRO A 481 -8.02 -30.93 6.43
CA PRO A 481 -8.66 -30.87 5.13
C PRO A 481 -9.93 -30.00 5.08
N GLY A 482 -10.10 -29.25 3.99
CA GLY A 482 -11.30 -28.46 3.69
C GLY A 482 -11.22 -27.92 2.26
N PHE A 483 -12.33 -27.96 1.51
CA PHE A 483 -12.32 -27.75 0.05
C PHE A 483 -12.13 -26.27 -0.37
N PRO A 484 -11.44 -26.00 -1.51
CA PRO A 484 -10.79 -26.96 -2.41
C PRO A 484 -9.53 -27.60 -1.78
N SER A 485 -9.08 -28.75 -2.31
CA SER A 485 -7.76 -29.29 -1.95
C SER A 485 -6.63 -28.39 -2.45
N GLY A 486 -5.41 -28.70 -2.01
CA GLY A 486 -4.18 -28.22 -2.59
C GLY A 486 -3.36 -27.30 -1.70
N ASP A 487 -2.04 -27.43 -1.77
CA ASP A 487 -1.08 -26.52 -1.12
C ASP A 487 -0.55 -25.40 -2.05
N GLY A 488 -0.89 -25.48 -3.35
CA GLY A 488 -0.36 -24.65 -4.43
C GLY A 488 0.63 -25.38 -5.34
N THR A 489 0.85 -26.69 -5.13
CA THR A 489 1.85 -27.49 -5.84
C THR A 489 1.24 -28.71 -6.51
N ALA A 490 1.39 -28.85 -7.84
CA ALA A 490 0.90 -30.03 -8.57
C ALA A 490 1.56 -31.35 -8.08
N GLY A 491 0.78 -32.21 -7.44
CA GLY A 491 1.19 -33.51 -6.88
C GLY A 491 0.46 -33.83 -5.57
N GLY A 492 0.75 -35.02 -5.01
CA GLY A 492 0.22 -35.44 -3.71
C GLY A 492 -1.16 -36.10 -3.79
N ASP A 493 -1.36 -37.13 -2.97
CA ASP A 493 -2.59 -37.92 -2.97
C ASP A 493 -3.75 -37.19 -2.28
N PHE A 494 -4.88 -37.06 -2.97
CA PHE A 494 -6.09 -36.52 -2.34
C PHE A 494 -6.65 -37.50 -1.31
N ARG A 495 -6.39 -37.19 -0.04
CA ARG A 495 -6.67 -38.05 1.11
C ARG A 495 -7.75 -37.45 2.01
N PHE A 496 -8.98 -37.96 1.89
CA PHE A 496 -10.15 -37.43 2.63
C PHE A 496 -10.85 -38.51 3.47
N ARG A 497 -11.06 -38.22 4.76
CA ARG A 497 -11.68 -39.17 5.70
C ARG A 497 -13.18 -38.93 5.90
N PHE A 498 -13.95 -40.01 5.93
CA PHE A 498 -15.37 -40.01 6.25
C PHE A 498 -15.77 -41.29 7.00
N ASN A 499 -16.96 -41.29 7.62
CA ASN A 499 -17.46 -42.43 8.37
C ASN A 499 -18.86 -42.83 7.84
N VAL A 500 -19.18 -44.12 7.86
CA VAL A 500 -20.53 -44.61 7.57
C VAL A 500 -21.00 -45.38 8.81
N LEU A 501 -22.11 -44.97 9.43
CA LEU A 501 -22.74 -45.70 10.53
C LEU A 501 -24.24 -45.84 10.29
N PRO A 502 -24.67 -46.90 9.58
CA PRO A 502 -26.06 -47.01 9.15
C PRO A 502 -27.04 -47.14 10.33
N GLY A 503 -27.81 -46.08 10.62
CA GLY A 503 -28.76 -46.03 11.73
C GLY A 503 -28.44 -45.02 12.84
N ASP A 504 -27.25 -44.41 12.86
CA ASP A 504 -26.92 -43.31 13.77
C ASP A 504 -27.44 -42.00 13.16
N VAL A 505 -28.67 -41.65 13.50
CA VAL A 505 -29.37 -40.49 12.93
C VAL A 505 -29.27 -39.24 13.82
N ASN A 506 -28.69 -39.39 15.01
CA ASN A 506 -28.41 -38.28 15.93
C ASN A 506 -26.91 -37.89 15.97
N GLY A 507 -26.02 -38.68 15.35
CA GLY A 507 -24.59 -38.39 15.22
C GLY A 507 -23.78 -38.71 16.48
N THR A 508 -24.19 -39.71 17.27
CA THR A 508 -23.52 -40.06 18.55
C THR A 508 -22.43 -41.12 18.42
N GLY A 509 -22.18 -41.66 17.22
CA GLY A 509 -21.20 -42.72 16.95
C GLY A 509 -21.70 -44.13 17.31
N MET A 510 -22.97 -44.27 17.73
CA MET A 510 -23.63 -45.55 18.03
C MET A 510 -25.10 -45.53 17.61
N VAL A 511 -25.60 -46.67 17.11
CA VAL A 511 -27.02 -46.85 16.76
C VAL A 511 -27.82 -47.21 18.00
N THR A 512 -28.47 -46.23 18.62
CA THR A 512 -29.10 -46.37 19.94
C THR A 512 -30.63 -46.51 19.89
N ALA A 513 -31.25 -46.71 21.07
CA ALA A 513 -32.70 -46.66 21.20
C ALA A 513 -33.28 -45.25 20.93
N ASP A 514 -32.49 -44.19 21.06
CA ASP A 514 -32.96 -42.82 20.86
C ASP A 514 -33.05 -42.50 19.35
N ASP A 515 -32.10 -42.97 18.54
CA ASP A 515 -32.19 -43.01 17.07
C ASP A 515 -33.48 -43.69 16.60
N PHE A 516 -33.75 -44.87 17.16
CA PHE A 516 -34.98 -45.61 16.90
C PHE A 516 -36.22 -44.79 17.28
N TYR A 517 -36.20 -44.03 18.38
CA TYR A 517 -37.32 -43.17 18.76
C TYR A 517 -37.50 -41.96 17.84
N VAL A 518 -36.41 -41.34 17.35
CA VAL A 518 -36.48 -40.23 16.39
C VAL A 518 -37.17 -40.66 15.10
N VAL A 519 -36.64 -41.68 14.41
CA VAL A 519 -37.23 -42.18 13.14
C VAL A 519 -38.67 -42.68 13.36
N ARG A 520 -38.94 -43.41 14.45
CA ARG A 520 -40.29 -43.90 14.78
C ARG A 520 -41.30 -42.78 15.00
N ASN A 521 -40.88 -41.61 15.50
CA ASN A 521 -41.79 -40.49 15.74
C ASN A 521 -42.21 -39.77 14.45
N LEU A 522 -41.49 -39.99 13.33
CA LEU A 522 -41.76 -39.38 12.02
C LEU A 522 -42.41 -40.36 11.01
N LEU A 523 -42.85 -41.53 11.50
CA LEU A 523 -43.53 -42.55 10.71
C LEU A 523 -44.77 -42.03 9.97
N GLY A 524 -44.76 -42.21 8.65
CA GLY A 524 -45.83 -41.79 7.74
C GLY A 524 -45.63 -40.41 7.11
N THR A 525 -44.47 -39.78 7.30
CA THR A 525 -44.07 -38.56 6.57
C THR A 525 -43.38 -38.90 5.25
N ALA A 526 -43.50 -38.02 4.27
CA ALA A 526 -42.93 -38.16 2.93
C ALA A 526 -42.27 -36.84 2.45
N ILE A 527 -41.48 -36.92 1.38
CA ILE A 527 -40.92 -35.73 0.70
C ILE A 527 -42.05 -34.72 0.42
N GLY A 528 -41.91 -33.50 0.96
CA GLY A 528 -42.90 -32.43 0.87
C GLY A 528 -43.72 -32.19 2.15
N ASP A 529 -43.72 -33.13 3.11
CA ASP A 529 -44.27 -32.88 4.44
C ASP A 529 -43.30 -32.02 5.28
N ALA A 530 -43.84 -31.04 6.00
CA ALA A 530 -43.05 -30.14 6.86
C ALA A 530 -42.39 -30.82 8.10
N ALA A 531 -42.54 -32.14 8.24
CA ALA A 531 -41.92 -32.96 9.28
C ALA A 531 -41.02 -34.08 8.72
N TYR A 532 -40.91 -34.23 7.40
CA TYR A 532 -39.95 -35.13 6.77
C TYR A 532 -38.54 -34.54 6.85
N SER A 533 -37.53 -35.40 7.03
CA SER A 533 -36.11 -35.04 6.88
C SER A 533 -35.34 -36.20 6.27
N PRO A 534 -34.52 -35.96 5.23
CA PRO A 534 -33.70 -36.99 4.56
C PRO A 534 -32.77 -37.78 5.50
N ALA A 535 -32.38 -37.22 6.65
CA ALA A 535 -31.51 -37.88 7.63
C ALA A 535 -32.20 -39.04 8.38
N TYR A 536 -33.53 -39.15 8.29
CA TYR A 536 -34.35 -40.18 8.96
C TYR A 536 -35.00 -41.16 7.96
N ASP A 537 -34.88 -40.90 6.67
CA ASP A 537 -35.22 -41.79 5.56
C ASP A 537 -33.99 -42.69 5.33
N MET A 538 -34.08 -43.95 5.75
CA MET A 538 -32.90 -44.81 5.95
C MET A 538 -32.41 -45.47 4.67
N ASN A 539 -33.21 -45.45 3.61
CA ASN A 539 -32.93 -46.05 2.31
C ASN A 539 -33.05 -45.06 1.13
N GLY A 540 -33.45 -43.81 1.37
CA GLY A 540 -33.64 -42.80 0.34
C GLY A 540 -34.87 -43.02 -0.55
N ASP A 541 -35.84 -43.84 -0.14
CA ASP A 541 -37.04 -44.14 -0.96
C ASP A 541 -38.08 -43.02 -0.97
N GLY A 542 -37.94 -42.03 -0.08
CA GLY A 542 -38.74 -40.81 -0.02
C GLY A 542 -39.87 -40.85 1.02
N LEU A 543 -39.98 -41.94 1.79
CA LEU A 543 -41.05 -42.20 2.75
C LEU A 543 -40.45 -42.70 4.08
N ILE A 544 -40.64 -41.97 5.19
CA ILE A 544 -40.22 -42.47 6.51
C ILE A 544 -41.29 -43.44 7.01
N ILE A 545 -41.07 -44.75 6.88
CA ILE A 545 -42.08 -45.79 7.12
C ILE A 545 -41.55 -46.95 7.99
N SER A 546 -42.35 -48.00 8.13
CA SER A 546 -41.99 -49.18 8.93
C SER A 546 -40.73 -49.90 8.44
N ASN A 547 -40.28 -49.65 7.20
CA ASN A 547 -39.05 -50.20 6.65
C ASN A 547 -37.83 -49.61 7.36
N ASP A 548 -37.77 -48.28 7.48
CA ASP A 548 -36.71 -47.50 8.12
C ASP A 548 -36.53 -47.88 9.58
N VAL A 549 -37.66 -47.96 10.29
CA VAL A 549 -37.73 -48.38 11.69
C VAL A 549 -37.34 -49.86 11.87
N VAL A 550 -37.36 -50.69 10.82
CA VAL A 550 -36.81 -52.05 10.82
C VAL A 550 -35.33 -52.07 10.43
N LEU A 551 -34.91 -51.27 9.44
CA LEU A 551 -33.52 -51.11 9.02
C LEU A 551 -32.63 -50.62 10.16
N LEU A 552 -33.11 -49.65 10.94
CA LEU A 552 -32.46 -49.13 12.14
C LEU A 552 -32.54 -50.13 13.30
N ARG A 553 -33.72 -50.73 13.58
CA ARG A 553 -33.85 -51.75 14.65
C ARG A 553 -32.87 -52.91 14.48
N ASN A 554 -32.67 -53.38 13.25
CA ASN A 554 -31.76 -54.48 12.93
C ASN A 554 -30.28 -54.15 13.16
N ARG A 555 -29.95 -52.88 13.45
CA ARG A 555 -28.60 -52.37 13.70
C ARG A 555 -28.44 -51.78 15.12
N LEU A 556 -29.45 -51.88 15.99
CA LEU A 556 -29.34 -51.43 17.38
C LEU A 556 -28.13 -52.06 18.09
N GLY A 557 -27.23 -51.21 18.57
CA GLY A 557 -25.97 -51.61 19.19
C GLY A 557 -24.77 -51.76 18.25
N THR A 558 -24.88 -51.39 16.97
CA THR A 558 -23.68 -51.14 16.13
C THR A 558 -23.07 -49.79 16.45
N ALA A 559 -21.74 -49.69 16.31
CA ALA A 559 -20.94 -48.50 16.51
C ALA A 559 -19.92 -48.37 15.37
N LEU A 560 -19.24 -47.22 15.25
CA LEU A 560 -18.02 -47.15 14.47
C LEU A 560 -16.92 -48.03 15.09
N PRO A 561 -16.01 -48.63 14.29
CA PRO A 561 -14.91 -49.45 14.81
C PRO A 561 -13.88 -48.63 15.59
N GLU A 562 -13.15 -49.32 16.48
CA GLU A 562 -11.99 -48.77 17.17
C GLU A 562 -10.78 -48.69 16.22
N GLY A 563 -9.98 -47.62 16.34
CA GLY A 563 -8.86 -47.34 15.44
C GLY A 563 -9.23 -46.33 14.34
N GLU A 564 -8.43 -46.29 13.28
CA GLU A 564 -8.60 -45.45 12.09
C GLU A 564 -8.07 -46.20 10.85
N PRO A 565 -8.56 -45.90 9.63
CA PRO A 565 -8.09 -46.53 8.39
C PRO A 565 -6.62 -46.14 8.12
N VAL A 566 -5.86 -47.05 7.48
CA VAL A 566 -4.41 -46.89 7.23
C VAL A 566 -4.08 -47.38 5.82
N VAL A 567 -3.31 -46.58 5.06
CA VAL A 567 -2.83 -46.92 3.71
C VAL A 567 -1.79 -48.06 3.79
N PRO A 568 -1.96 -49.19 3.06
CA PRO A 568 -0.98 -50.27 3.07
C PRO A 568 0.33 -49.89 2.37
N GLY A 569 1.45 -50.05 3.08
CA GLY A 569 2.78 -49.69 2.59
C GLY A 569 3.32 -48.44 3.27
N GLU A 570 2.43 -47.51 3.66
CA GLU A 570 2.77 -46.53 4.67
C GLU A 570 2.94 -47.22 6.02
N SER A 571 4.21 -47.48 6.36
CA SER A 571 4.59 -47.46 7.77
C SER A 571 4.32 -46.05 8.28
N MET A 572 3.14 -45.84 8.89
CA MET A 572 2.85 -44.72 9.79
C MET A 572 4.11 -44.41 10.59
N MET A 573 4.88 -43.40 10.18
CA MET A 573 6.11 -43.05 10.87
C MET A 573 5.68 -42.60 12.26
N PRO A 574 6.05 -43.33 13.33
CA PRO A 574 5.39 -43.14 14.62
C PRO A 574 5.88 -41.82 15.20
N ARG A 575 5.08 -40.75 14.96
CA ARG A 575 5.41 -39.34 15.26
C ARG A 575 6.28 -39.27 16.51
N LEU A 576 7.46 -38.69 16.36
CA LEU A 576 8.45 -38.69 17.44
C LEU A 576 7.80 -38.04 18.67
N PRO A 577 7.93 -38.58 19.90
CA PRO A 577 7.17 -38.03 21.03
C PRO A 577 7.64 -36.60 21.37
N GLY A 578 6.96 -35.58 20.84
CA GLY A 578 7.41 -34.18 20.83
C GLY A 578 7.26 -33.46 19.48
N ASP A 579 7.15 -34.21 18.38
CA ASP A 579 6.88 -33.77 17.00
C ASP A 579 5.40 -33.39 16.89
N ALA A 580 5.09 -32.09 16.89
CA ALA A 580 3.74 -31.56 16.77
C ALA A 580 3.38 -31.25 15.31
N ASN A 581 4.30 -30.68 14.54
CA ASN A 581 4.04 -30.24 13.17
C ASN A 581 3.90 -31.44 12.18
N GLY A 582 4.56 -32.57 12.45
CA GLY A 582 4.57 -33.77 11.60
C GLY A 582 5.80 -33.93 10.70
N ASP A 583 6.82 -33.07 10.79
CA ASP A 583 7.96 -33.04 9.85
C ASP A 583 9.02 -34.16 10.07
N GLY A 584 8.91 -34.90 11.18
CA GLY A 584 9.82 -36.00 11.52
C GLY A 584 11.13 -35.59 12.23
N VAL A 585 11.20 -34.34 12.69
CA VAL A 585 12.15 -33.79 13.67
C VAL A 585 11.41 -33.52 14.99
N VAL A 586 12.13 -33.19 16.06
CA VAL A 586 11.57 -32.57 17.27
C VAL A 586 12.41 -31.34 17.61
N ASP A 587 11.89 -30.12 17.38
CA ASP A 587 12.70 -28.91 17.56
C ASP A 587 11.97 -27.68 18.17
N GLY A 588 12.51 -26.48 17.93
CA GLY A 588 11.98 -25.22 18.44
C GLY A 588 10.62 -24.83 17.89
N GLU A 589 10.21 -25.32 16.71
CA GLU A 589 8.87 -25.04 16.15
C GLU A 589 7.78 -25.79 16.91
N ASP A 590 8.00 -27.07 17.25
CA ASP A 590 7.12 -27.85 18.12
C ASP A 590 6.95 -27.21 19.50
N ALA A 591 8.06 -26.67 20.04
CA ALA A 591 8.06 -25.98 21.31
C ALA A 591 7.19 -24.71 21.28
N LYS A 592 7.11 -24.00 20.13
CA LYS A 592 6.15 -22.89 19.95
C LYS A 592 4.71 -23.40 19.90
N ILE A 593 4.44 -24.51 19.21
CA ILE A 593 3.09 -25.08 19.10
C ILE A 593 2.56 -25.49 20.49
N LEU A 594 3.40 -26.15 21.28
CA LEU A 594 3.10 -26.51 22.67
C LEU A 594 2.93 -25.28 23.57
N ALA A 595 3.85 -24.31 23.52
CA ALA A 595 3.76 -23.08 24.30
C ALA A 595 2.47 -22.29 23.99
N SER A 596 2.12 -22.15 22.71
CA SER A 596 0.92 -21.43 22.25
C SER A 596 -0.40 -22.02 22.76
N ASN A 597 -0.39 -23.27 23.21
CA ASN A 597 -1.57 -23.98 23.71
C ASN A 597 -1.50 -24.36 25.19
N TRP A 598 -0.50 -23.85 25.93
CA TRP A 598 -0.27 -24.21 27.32
C TRP A 598 -1.52 -24.05 28.21
N GLY A 599 -1.85 -25.10 28.96
CA GLY A 599 -2.98 -25.13 29.89
C GLY A 599 -4.37 -25.21 29.23
N ARG A 600 -4.46 -25.32 27.90
CA ARG A 600 -5.73 -25.51 27.19
C ARG A 600 -6.20 -26.97 27.28
N SER A 601 -7.51 -27.17 27.37
CA SER A 601 -8.17 -28.47 27.39
C SER A 601 -8.93 -28.77 26.09
N GLY A 602 -9.07 -30.05 25.76
CA GLY A 602 -9.62 -30.49 24.47
C GLY A 602 -8.61 -30.41 23.32
N MET A 603 -7.31 -30.37 23.64
CA MET A 603 -6.22 -30.31 22.67
C MET A 603 -5.91 -31.70 22.10
N ASN A 604 -5.10 -31.75 21.04
CA ASN A 604 -4.57 -32.98 20.47
C ASN A 604 -3.05 -32.89 20.23
N TRP A 605 -2.46 -33.96 19.69
CA TRP A 605 -1.02 -34.09 19.44
C TRP A 605 -0.44 -32.93 18.60
N ALA A 606 -1.14 -32.51 17.54
CA ALA A 606 -0.72 -31.37 16.70
C ALA A 606 -0.96 -29.99 17.37
N ASN A 607 -1.42 -29.98 18.63
CA ASN A 607 -1.50 -28.80 19.48
C ASN A 607 -0.60 -28.93 20.73
N GLY A 608 0.26 -29.96 20.79
CA GLY A 608 1.20 -30.18 21.90
C GLY A 608 0.70 -31.10 23.02
N ASP A 609 -0.43 -31.80 22.86
CA ASP A 609 -0.83 -32.88 23.80
C ASP A 609 -0.21 -34.21 23.35
N PHE A 610 1.03 -34.44 23.78
CA PHE A 610 1.82 -35.62 23.41
C PHE A 610 1.50 -36.84 24.29
N ASN A 611 0.89 -36.64 25.46
CA ASN A 611 0.52 -37.75 26.35
C ASN A 611 -0.92 -38.26 26.11
N LYS A 612 -1.77 -37.45 25.46
CA LYS A 612 -3.18 -37.69 25.13
C LYS A 612 -4.13 -37.71 26.34
N ASP A 613 -3.84 -36.90 27.36
CA ASP A 613 -4.77 -36.65 28.48
C ASP A 613 -5.83 -35.57 28.16
N GLY A 614 -5.67 -34.86 27.04
CA GLY A 614 -6.54 -33.78 26.59
C GLY A 614 -6.14 -32.39 27.07
N THR A 615 -5.03 -32.23 27.80
CA THR A 615 -4.58 -30.96 28.38
C THR A 615 -3.07 -30.73 28.22
N VAL A 616 -2.68 -29.75 27.39
CA VAL A 616 -1.26 -29.41 27.18
C VAL A 616 -0.64 -28.90 28.48
N ASN A 617 0.29 -29.66 29.05
CA ASN A 617 0.86 -29.36 30.36
C ASN A 617 2.35 -29.72 30.50
N ALA A 618 2.87 -29.64 31.72
CA ALA A 618 4.28 -29.91 32.03
C ALA A 618 4.72 -31.37 31.73
N ILE A 619 3.78 -32.31 31.61
CA ILE A 619 4.06 -33.68 31.16
C ILE A 619 4.43 -33.68 29.68
N ASP A 620 3.71 -32.94 28.84
CA ASP A 620 3.95 -32.87 27.39
C ASP A 620 5.23 -32.11 27.08
N ALA A 621 5.50 -31.03 27.82
CA ALA A 621 6.79 -30.35 27.75
C ALA A 621 7.96 -31.27 28.15
N ALA A 622 7.75 -32.20 29.10
CA ALA A 622 8.75 -33.21 29.44
C ALA A 622 8.88 -34.31 28.37
N ILE A 623 7.83 -34.61 27.60
CA ILE A 623 7.90 -35.53 26.45
C ILE A 623 8.71 -34.88 25.31
N LEU A 624 8.38 -33.64 24.93
CA LEU A 624 9.12 -32.88 23.92
C LEU A 624 10.59 -32.70 24.33
N ALA A 625 10.87 -32.25 25.55
CA ALA A 625 12.24 -32.07 26.04
C ALA A 625 13.03 -33.38 26.17
N ALA A 626 12.37 -34.53 26.33
CA ALA A 626 13.03 -35.84 26.36
C ALA A 626 13.43 -36.37 24.97
N ASN A 627 12.86 -35.82 23.89
CA ASN A 627 13.12 -36.23 22.51
C ASN A 627 13.65 -35.09 21.63
N PHE A 628 13.92 -33.91 22.19
CA PHE A 628 14.40 -32.74 21.44
C PHE A 628 15.70 -33.05 20.66
N GLY A 629 15.69 -32.76 19.35
CA GLY A 629 16.74 -33.14 18.41
C GLY A 629 16.69 -34.60 17.93
N ALA A 630 15.62 -35.35 18.22
CA ALA A 630 15.34 -36.61 17.57
C ALA A 630 14.94 -36.39 16.10
N THR A 631 15.32 -37.34 15.25
CA THR A 631 14.95 -37.40 13.84
C THR A 631 14.72 -38.86 13.46
N PHE A 632 13.90 -39.12 12.43
CA PHE A 632 13.81 -40.47 11.86
C PHE A 632 15.13 -40.89 11.20
N PRO A 633 15.55 -42.16 11.29
CA PRO A 633 16.69 -42.66 10.51
C PRO A 633 16.36 -42.59 9.02
N ALA A 634 17.18 -41.91 8.24
CA ALA A 634 17.01 -41.81 6.79
C ALA A 634 16.88 -43.19 6.13
N ASP A 635 15.93 -43.29 5.19
CA ASP A 635 15.54 -44.55 4.55
C ASP A 635 16.69 -45.28 3.84
N GLN A 636 16.63 -46.62 3.83
CA GLN A 636 17.59 -47.49 3.14
C GLN A 636 17.07 -47.99 1.79
N SER A 637 16.45 -47.12 1.00
CA SER A 637 16.12 -47.34 -0.42
C SER A 637 17.35 -47.32 -1.37
N ALA A 638 18.44 -47.96 -0.95
CA ALA A 638 19.56 -48.28 -1.83
C ALA A 638 19.25 -49.61 -2.58
N PRO A 639 19.30 -49.65 -3.93
CA PRO A 639 18.99 -50.87 -4.67
C PRO A 639 20.01 -51.97 -4.38
N ALA A 640 19.53 -53.15 -4.00
CA ALA A 640 20.38 -54.28 -3.65
C ALA A 640 21.18 -54.80 -4.86
N GLU A 641 22.49 -54.57 -4.87
CA GLU A 641 23.38 -55.26 -5.82
C GLU A 641 23.26 -56.79 -5.66
N PRO A 642 23.21 -57.56 -6.77
CA PRO A 642 23.06 -59.01 -6.68
C PRO A 642 24.29 -59.67 -6.04
N LEU A 643 24.06 -60.36 -4.92
CA LEU A 643 25.09 -61.03 -4.10
C LEU A 643 26.09 -61.86 -4.92
N ARG A 644 27.28 -61.30 -5.15
CA ARG A 644 28.39 -62.01 -5.78
C ARG A 644 29.11 -62.89 -4.75
N LEU A 645 28.79 -64.18 -4.77
CA LEU A 645 29.47 -65.20 -3.95
C LEU A 645 30.90 -65.46 -4.45
N ASP A 646 31.86 -64.69 -3.94
CA ASP A 646 33.28 -64.99 -4.11
C ASP A 646 33.72 -66.14 -3.16
N PRO A 647 34.33 -67.23 -3.68
CA PRO A 647 34.78 -68.36 -2.87
C PRO A 647 36.11 -68.08 -2.13
N PRO A 648 36.41 -68.79 -1.03
CA PRO A 648 37.47 -68.41 -0.09
C PRO A 648 38.90 -68.62 -0.60
N LEU A 649 39.82 -67.75 -0.15
CA LEU A 649 41.26 -67.91 -0.38
C LEU A 649 41.83 -69.17 0.28
N ILE A 650 42.45 -70.02 -0.53
CA ILE A 650 43.49 -70.97 -0.09
C ILE A 650 44.67 -70.81 -1.07
N GLY A 651 45.86 -70.52 -0.55
CA GLY A 651 47.08 -70.37 -1.37
C GLY A 651 47.59 -71.68 -1.98
N PRO A 652 48.63 -71.63 -2.85
CA PRO A 652 49.96 -71.29 -2.32
C PRO A 652 50.92 -70.53 -3.27
N MET A 653 52.03 -70.06 -2.68
CA MET A 653 53.32 -69.77 -3.35
C MET A 653 54.04 -71.10 -3.79
N PRO A 654 55.12 -71.12 -4.64
CA PRO A 654 56.13 -70.05 -4.81
C PRO A 654 56.77 -69.81 -6.21
N ALA A 655 57.24 -68.57 -6.38
CA ALA A 655 58.57 -68.12 -6.86
C ALA A 655 59.15 -68.31 -8.30
N THR A 656 59.80 -67.20 -8.71
CA THR A 656 61.13 -67.02 -9.36
C THR A 656 61.31 -66.74 -10.87
N GLU A 657 62.27 -65.83 -11.12
CA GLU A 657 62.90 -65.37 -12.37
C GLU A 657 62.03 -64.56 -13.36
N GLY A 658 62.53 -63.51 -14.04
CA GLY A 658 63.87 -62.91 -14.03
C GLY A 658 63.87 -61.44 -14.51
N ALA A 659 65.02 -60.75 -14.46
CA ALA A 659 65.11 -59.29 -14.63
C ALA A 659 65.90 -58.83 -15.86
N ALA A 660 65.55 -57.67 -16.44
CA ALA A 660 66.50 -56.80 -17.16
C ALA A 660 66.03 -55.34 -17.31
N ARG A 661 66.97 -54.40 -17.14
CA ARG A 661 66.84 -52.93 -17.28
C ARG A 661 66.73 -52.48 -18.74
N ILE A 662 66.18 -51.28 -18.98
CA ILE A 662 66.79 -50.24 -19.85
C ILE A 662 66.68 -48.87 -19.14
N THR A 663 67.65 -47.98 -19.37
CA THR A 663 67.65 -46.56 -18.93
C THR A 663 68.46 -45.74 -19.93
N LEU A 664 67.95 -44.60 -20.42
CA LEU A 664 68.62 -43.51 -21.17
C LEU A 664 67.57 -42.36 -21.27
N VAL A 665 67.66 -41.21 -20.58
CA VAL A 665 68.62 -40.06 -20.66
C VAL A 665 68.16 -38.96 -21.64
N ASP A 666 67.84 -37.79 -21.07
CA ASP A 666 67.62 -36.45 -21.67
C ASP A 666 68.84 -35.95 -22.49
N PRO A 667 68.67 -35.11 -23.54
CA PRO A 667 69.15 -33.71 -23.42
C PRO A 667 68.50 -32.62 -24.34
N ARG A 668 68.00 -31.49 -23.77
CA ARG A 668 68.28 -30.05 -24.12
C ARG A 668 67.11 -29.03 -24.28
N LYS A 669 67.18 -27.97 -23.45
CA LYS A 669 66.97 -26.50 -23.71
C LYS A 669 65.57 -25.93 -24.07
N GLY A 670 65.17 -24.85 -23.35
CA GLY A 670 64.07 -23.89 -23.67
C GLY A 670 64.53 -22.71 -24.56
N PRO A 671 64.11 -21.42 -24.37
CA PRO A 671 63.60 -20.78 -23.12
C PRO A 671 62.45 -19.70 -23.28
N VAL A 672 62.13 -18.98 -22.18
CA VAL A 672 61.27 -17.74 -22.05
C VAL A 672 59.77 -17.96 -22.32
N GLY A 673 58.78 -17.45 -21.58
CA GLY A 673 58.66 -16.58 -20.38
C GLY A 673 57.15 -16.24 -20.19
N GLU A 674 56.62 -15.33 -19.37
CA GLU A 674 56.97 -14.63 -18.10
C GLU A 674 55.78 -13.66 -17.82
N ALA A 675 55.28 -13.32 -16.61
CA ALA A 675 55.61 -13.64 -15.21
C ALA A 675 54.31 -13.65 -14.33
N ALA A 676 54.30 -14.11 -13.06
CA ALA A 676 54.28 -13.33 -11.78
C ALA A 676 53.15 -12.27 -11.62
N THR A 677 52.46 -12.13 -10.48
CA THR A 677 52.97 -12.09 -9.08
C THR A 677 52.37 -13.10 -8.08
N ILE A 678 52.99 -13.19 -6.89
CA ILE A 678 52.74 -14.18 -5.80
C ILE A 678 52.92 -13.48 -4.44
N ALA A 679 52.10 -13.80 -3.43
CA ALA A 679 52.42 -13.80 -1.98
C ALA A 679 51.18 -14.23 -1.13
N GLU A 680 51.27 -14.94 0.00
CA GLU A 680 52.23 -15.98 0.42
C GLU A 680 51.64 -16.83 1.60
N ALA A 681 52.28 -17.98 1.88
CA ALA A 681 52.28 -18.86 3.08
C ALA A 681 51.56 -18.43 4.41
N ALA A 682 51.10 -19.33 5.30
CA ALA A 682 50.97 -20.80 5.33
C ALA A 682 50.14 -21.27 6.57
N GLY A 683 49.78 -22.57 6.66
CA GLY A 683 49.27 -23.23 7.89
C GLY A 683 50.41 -23.81 8.77
N PRO A 684 50.25 -24.98 9.48
CA PRO A 684 49.10 -25.90 9.51
C PRO A 684 48.87 -26.70 10.86
N ILE A 685 48.10 -27.80 10.80
CA ILE A 685 48.16 -29.06 11.63
C ILE A 685 47.35 -29.20 12.95
N GLU A 686 46.35 -30.10 12.90
CA GLU A 686 45.93 -31.23 13.78
C GLU A 686 45.72 -31.12 15.32
N GLY A 687 44.75 -31.90 15.86
CA GLY A 687 44.74 -32.36 17.26
C GLY A 687 43.43 -32.97 17.81
N ASN A 688 43.29 -34.30 17.83
CA ASN A 688 42.10 -35.03 18.33
C ASN A 688 41.82 -34.94 19.85
N ALA A 689 40.55 -35.18 20.23
CA ALA A 689 40.05 -35.50 21.59
C ALA A 689 40.36 -36.98 22.00
N PRO A 690 39.77 -37.62 23.06
CA PRO A 690 38.90 -37.17 24.17
C PRO A 690 39.26 -37.74 25.58
N LEU A 691 38.52 -37.38 26.67
CA LEU A 691 37.99 -38.32 27.69
C LEU A 691 37.08 -37.68 28.77
N LEU A 692 36.22 -38.50 29.41
CA LEU A 692 35.42 -38.21 30.63
C LEU A 692 36.21 -38.44 31.94
N VAL A 693 35.72 -37.90 33.07
CA VAL A 693 35.39 -38.66 34.31
C VAL A 693 34.58 -37.80 35.32
N MET A 694 33.80 -38.46 36.18
CA MET A 694 32.82 -37.91 37.15
C MET A 694 33.42 -37.18 38.38
N GLY A 695 32.61 -36.34 39.04
CA GLY A 695 32.80 -35.97 40.46
C GLY A 695 31.95 -34.79 40.93
N ALA A 696 30.89 -35.02 41.72
CA ALA A 696 30.01 -33.97 42.24
C ALA A 696 30.30 -33.57 43.70
N ILE A 697 29.91 -32.35 44.10
CA ILE A 697 29.42 -31.92 45.43
C ILE A 697 29.05 -30.41 45.36
N GLY A 698 27.85 -30.03 45.82
CA GLY A 698 27.40 -28.63 46.01
C GLY A 698 27.63 -28.11 47.45
N PRO A 699 26.96 -27.05 47.94
CA PRO A 699 25.72 -26.43 47.40
C PRO A 699 25.70 -24.87 47.36
N GLU A 700 24.53 -24.32 47.00
CA GLU A 700 24.01 -22.96 47.34
C GLU A 700 24.68 -21.72 46.68
N GLN A 701 23.96 -20.71 46.14
CA GLN A 701 22.51 -20.37 46.15
C GLN A 701 21.96 -19.93 44.77
N ALA A 702 20.63 -19.74 44.70
CA ALA A 702 19.78 -19.26 43.60
C ALA A 702 20.38 -18.10 42.77
N GLU A 703 20.28 -18.06 41.43
CA GLU A 703 19.12 -18.14 40.50
C GLU A 703 18.35 -16.82 40.30
N ALA A 704 18.38 -16.34 39.06
CA ALA A 704 17.42 -15.44 38.42
C ALA A 704 17.64 -15.48 36.90
N PHE A 705 17.02 -16.45 36.21
CA PHE A 705 16.69 -16.31 34.79
C PHE A 705 15.34 -15.59 34.73
N ASP A 706 15.15 -14.65 33.81
CA ASP A 706 13.89 -13.95 33.61
C ASP A 706 13.23 -14.43 32.31
N LEU A 707 11.92 -14.71 32.35
CA LEU A 707 11.19 -15.32 31.25
C LEU A 707 9.67 -15.08 31.38
N ALA A 708 9.12 -14.38 30.38
CA ALA A 708 7.68 -14.23 30.12
C ALA A 708 6.88 -13.48 31.23
N ASP A 709 5.61 -13.11 31.04
CA ASP A 709 4.72 -13.31 29.88
C ASP A 709 3.75 -12.11 29.69
N SER A 710 2.90 -12.27 28.70
CA SER A 710 1.88 -11.40 28.14
C SER A 710 0.54 -11.38 28.91
N THR A 711 -0.36 -10.54 28.39
CA THR A 711 -1.83 -10.49 28.58
C THR A 711 -2.46 -9.70 29.77
N ALA A 712 -3.48 -8.94 29.36
CA ALA A 712 -4.77 -8.67 30.02
C ALA A 712 -4.83 -8.42 31.55
N LEU A 713 -5.23 -7.19 31.91
CA LEU A 713 -5.86 -6.91 33.20
C LEU A 713 -7.31 -6.43 33.04
N SER A 714 -8.24 -7.38 32.93
CA SER A 714 -9.65 -7.12 33.20
C SER A 714 -9.86 -6.91 34.70
N VAL A 715 -10.23 -5.70 35.14
CA VAL A 715 -10.52 -5.42 36.56
C VAL A 715 -11.99 -5.69 36.87
N ALA A 716 -12.26 -6.79 37.57
CA ALA A 716 -13.57 -7.08 38.13
C ALA A 716 -13.77 -6.40 39.50
N VAL A 717 -15.00 -5.99 39.79
CA VAL A 717 -15.41 -5.49 41.11
C VAL A 717 -16.52 -6.40 41.67
N ALA A 718 -16.22 -7.14 42.73
CA ALA A 718 -17.21 -7.74 43.62
C ALA A 718 -17.73 -6.66 44.61
N ASP A 719 -18.88 -6.78 45.28
CA ASP A 719 -19.63 -7.95 45.75
C ASP A 719 -21.13 -7.58 45.96
N ALA A 720 -21.93 -8.50 46.53
CA ALA A 720 -23.25 -8.33 47.18
C ALA A 720 -24.54 -8.68 46.39
N SER A 721 -24.82 -10.00 46.33
CA SER A 721 -26.01 -10.66 46.92
C SER A 721 -27.47 -10.25 46.59
N GLU A 722 -28.31 -11.30 46.46
CA GLU A 722 -29.78 -11.39 46.60
C GLU A 722 -30.74 -10.97 45.44
N GLY A 723 -31.62 -11.92 45.08
CA GLY A 723 -33.08 -11.65 44.96
C GLY A 723 -33.68 -11.37 43.56
N PRO A 724 -34.77 -12.06 43.15
CA PRO A 724 -35.46 -11.80 41.88
C PRO A 724 -36.81 -11.05 42.03
N ALA A 725 -37.08 -10.01 41.23
CA ALA A 725 -38.44 -9.51 40.97
C ALA A 725 -38.61 -8.57 39.74
N THR A 726 -39.53 -8.93 38.83
CA THR A 726 -40.51 -8.08 38.08
C THR A 726 -40.13 -6.73 37.41
N GLY A 727 -40.45 -6.62 36.11
CA GLY A 727 -41.11 -5.41 35.55
C GLY A 727 -40.44 -4.72 34.34
N PRO A 728 -41.18 -4.35 33.26
CA PRO A 728 -40.62 -3.70 32.05
C PRO A 728 -41.04 -2.23 31.84
N VAL A 729 -40.23 -1.46 31.09
CA VAL A 729 -40.59 -0.19 30.40
C VAL A 729 -39.85 -0.10 29.05
N ASP A 730 -40.38 0.70 28.12
CA ASP A 730 -40.25 0.62 26.65
C ASP A 730 -38.92 0.94 25.94
N ARG A 731 -38.91 0.47 24.68
CA ARG A 731 -38.05 0.78 23.52
C ARG A 731 -37.86 2.29 23.23
N ALA A 732 -36.72 2.64 22.62
CA ALA A 732 -36.68 3.54 21.46
C ALA A 732 -35.37 3.39 20.63
N MET A 733 -35.51 3.46 19.29
CA MET A 733 -34.50 3.80 18.27
C MET A 733 -33.17 3.00 18.18
N ALA A 734 -33.19 2.03 17.27
CA ALA A 734 -32.10 1.81 16.30
C ALA A 734 -32.52 2.41 14.93
N ASP A 735 -31.67 2.22 13.90
CA ASP A 735 -31.85 2.56 12.48
C ASP A 735 -31.94 4.06 12.08
N ALA A 736 -30.83 4.55 11.51
CA ALA A 736 -30.82 5.59 10.47
C ALA A 736 -29.47 5.60 9.74
N ALA A 737 -29.35 4.87 8.62
CA ALA A 737 -28.16 4.87 7.77
C ALA A 737 -28.52 4.91 6.27
N PHE A 738 -27.58 5.45 5.49
CA PHE A 738 -27.47 5.39 4.03
C PHE A 738 -28.25 6.39 3.14
N HIS A 739 -27.65 6.62 1.97
CA HIS A 739 -28.08 7.39 0.79
C HIS A 739 -28.30 8.92 0.88
N LEU A 740 -27.31 9.65 0.37
CA LEU A 740 -27.55 10.72 -0.62
C LEU A 740 -26.33 10.84 -1.56
N GLY A 741 -26.49 10.51 -2.84
CA GLY A 741 -25.44 10.65 -3.85
C GLY A 741 -25.51 12.00 -4.59
N VAL A 742 -24.42 12.41 -5.23
CA VAL A 742 -24.35 13.62 -6.05
C VAL A 742 -23.72 13.29 -7.40
N ALA A 743 -24.41 13.63 -8.49
CA ALA A 743 -23.93 13.44 -9.86
C ALA A 743 -23.58 14.77 -10.52
N GLY A 744 -22.35 14.86 -11.04
CA GLY A 744 -21.94 15.66 -12.20
C GLY A 744 -22.29 17.16 -12.26
N ARG A 745 -21.27 18.00 -12.08
CA ARG A 745 -21.05 19.18 -12.94
C ARG A 745 -19.55 19.51 -13.03
N THR A 746 -19.15 20.03 -14.17
CA THR A 746 -17.76 20.37 -14.51
C THR A 746 -17.47 21.86 -14.33
N ASP A 747 -16.17 22.14 -14.22
CA ASP A 747 -15.43 23.37 -14.54
C ASP A 747 -14.70 23.99 -13.32
N PRO A 748 -13.39 24.34 -13.45
CA PRO A 748 -12.53 24.69 -12.32
C PRO A 748 -12.48 26.20 -12.02
N MET A 749 -12.24 26.55 -10.74
CA MET A 749 -11.69 27.85 -10.31
C MET A 749 -11.10 27.73 -8.88
N PRO A 750 -9.98 28.41 -8.53
CA PRO A 750 -9.28 28.19 -7.24
C PRO A 750 -9.84 29.00 -6.05
N GLY A 751 -9.26 28.79 -4.86
CA GLY A 751 -9.20 29.83 -3.81
C GLY A 751 -10.11 29.71 -2.56
N LEU A 752 -10.85 28.61 -2.35
CA LEU A 752 -11.80 28.51 -1.22
C LEU A 752 -11.53 27.43 -0.15
N TYR A 753 -10.45 26.64 -0.26
CA TYR A 753 -10.20 25.53 0.68
C TYR A 753 -9.89 25.98 2.12
N ARG A 754 -9.19 27.11 2.31
CA ARG A 754 -8.71 27.57 3.63
C ARG A 754 -9.82 28.07 4.59
N ARG A 755 -11.04 28.36 4.10
CA ARG A 755 -12.16 28.83 4.96
C ARG A 755 -13.05 27.70 5.50
N GLN A 756 -13.17 26.57 4.80
CA GLN A 756 -14.06 25.47 5.24
C GLN A 756 -13.50 24.66 6.42
N LEU A 757 -12.16 24.62 6.58
CA LEU A 757 -11.51 23.96 7.72
C LEU A 757 -11.76 24.69 9.05
N LEU A 758 -11.70 26.04 9.05
CA LEU A 758 -11.94 26.83 10.26
C LEU A 758 -13.38 26.69 10.76
N GLN A 759 -14.36 26.72 9.86
CA GLN A 759 -15.78 26.63 10.23
C GLN A 759 -16.22 25.23 10.73
N ARG A 760 -15.39 24.18 10.51
CA ARG A 760 -15.61 22.86 11.12
C ARG A 760 -15.08 22.77 12.56
N ARG A 761 -14.10 23.59 12.94
CA ARG A 761 -13.47 23.57 14.28
C ARG A 761 -14.42 24.10 15.37
N GLU A 762 -15.04 25.25 15.12
CA GLU A 762 -15.97 25.90 16.06
C GLU A 762 -17.16 25.01 16.46
N ILE A 763 -17.62 24.14 15.56
CA ILE A 763 -18.73 23.20 15.83
C ILE A 763 -18.30 22.09 16.79
N VAL A 764 -17.06 21.59 16.66
CA VAL A 764 -16.51 20.55 17.55
C VAL A 764 -16.27 21.13 18.95
N ASP A 765 -15.66 22.30 19.03
CA ASP A 765 -15.39 22.99 20.30
C ASP A 765 -16.69 23.34 21.06
N HIS A 766 -17.77 23.67 20.34
CA HIS A 766 -19.09 23.91 20.94
C HIS A 766 -19.71 22.64 21.55
N VAL A 767 -19.60 21.49 20.89
CA VAL A 767 -20.14 20.20 21.38
C VAL A 767 -19.35 19.67 22.58
N LEU A 768 -18.05 19.90 22.63
CA LEU A 768 -17.20 19.52 23.77
C LEU A 768 -17.45 20.39 25.02
N GLY A 769 -18.00 21.59 24.86
CA GLY A 769 -18.24 22.55 25.96
C GLY A 769 -19.34 22.14 26.96
N GLU A 770 -20.31 21.29 26.58
CA GLU A 770 -21.47 20.97 27.44
C GLU A 770 -21.33 19.65 28.23
N MET A 771 -20.25 18.88 28.05
CA MET A 771 -20.08 17.58 28.72
C MET A 771 -19.57 17.71 30.16
N ARG A 772 -20.12 16.89 31.07
CA ARG A 772 -19.72 16.88 32.49
C ARG A 772 -18.33 16.25 32.69
N PRO A 773 -17.56 16.65 33.73
CA PRO A 773 -16.12 16.35 33.82
C PRO A 773 -15.71 14.87 33.66
N ALA A 774 -16.49 13.93 34.22
CA ALA A 774 -16.21 12.50 34.21
C ALA A 774 -16.42 11.79 32.84
N ARG A 775 -16.35 12.53 31.73
CA ARG A 775 -16.33 11.99 30.35
C ARG A 775 -15.19 12.56 29.49
N ARG A 776 -14.31 13.41 30.05
CA ARG A 776 -13.23 14.05 29.29
C ARG A 776 -12.00 13.15 29.15
N GLU A 777 -11.54 12.54 30.25
CA GLU A 777 -10.40 11.59 30.28
C GLU A 777 -10.49 10.49 29.19
N VAL A 778 -11.66 9.87 29.04
CA VAL A 778 -11.88 8.76 28.09
C VAL A 778 -11.83 9.21 26.61
N ALA A 779 -12.00 10.50 26.33
CA ALA A 779 -11.90 11.03 24.97
C ALA A 779 -10.44 11.36 24.58
N ASP A 780 -9.65 11.83 25.54
CA ASP A 780 -8.25 12.21 25.31
C ASP A 780 -7.35 10.96 25.13
N GLU A 781 -7.60 9.87 25.85
CA GLU A 781 -6.92 8.57 25.63
C GLU A 781 -7.20 7.98 24.24
N ALA A 782 -8.45 8.09 23.75
CA ALA A 782 -8.85 7.54 22.46
C ALA A 782 -8.18 8.24 21.26
N LEU A 783 -7.88 9.54 21.38
CA LEU A 783 -7.16 10.28 20.34
C LEU A 783 -5.66 9.93 20.30
N ALA A 784 -5.05 9.59 21.44
CA ALA A 784 -3.64 9.23 21.51
C ALA A 784 -3.34 7.87 20.83
N ALA A 785 -4.27 6.91 20.91
CA ALA A 785 -4.10 5.58 20.32
C ALA A 785 -4.00 5.61 18.78
N VAL A 786 -4.83 6.43 18.12
CA VAL A 786 -4.89 6.51 16.64
C VAL A 786 -3.62 7.14 16.04
N ALA A 787 -2.84 7.89 16.83
CA ALA A 787 -1.64 8.57 16.36
C ALA A 787 -0.37 7.69 16.28
N LEU A 788 -0.44 6.41 16.68
CA LEU A 788 0.74 5.53 16.81
C LEU A 788 0.83 4.39 15.79
N GLU A 789 -0.19 4.15 14.97
CA GLU A 789 -0.32 2.94 14.15
C GLU A 789 0.28 3.05 12.73
N PHE A 790 0.92 4.18 12.39
CA PHE A 790 1.54 4.44 11.09
C PHE A 790 3.06 4.75 11.20
N LYS A 791 3.89 3.74 11.50
CA LYS A 791 5.36 3.80 11.26
C LYS A 791 6.12 2.47 11.43
N MET A 792 6.79 2.00 10.37
CA MET A 792 8.05 1.20 10.38
C MET A 792 8.42 0.80 8.92
N PRO A 793 9.67 0.41 8.59
CA PRO A 793 10.90 0.40 9.41
C PRO A 793 12.17 1.07 8.79
N ASN A 794 12.98 1.66 9.67
CA ASN A 794 14.46 1.75 9.73
C ASN A 794 15.38 2.11 8.54
N GLY A 795 16.36 2.98 8.83
CA GLY A 795 17.54 3.33 8.01
C GLY A 795 18.59 4.16 8.77
N ASP A 796 19.23 3.55 9.77
CA ASP A 796 20.47 3.88 10.52
C ASP A 796 20.95 5.33 10.80
N ASP A 797 21.02 5.64 12.11
CA ASP A 797 22.08 6.34 12.88
C ASP A 797 22.62 7.75 12.51
N GLY A 798 22.33 8.77 13.36
CA GLY A 798 22.80 10.17 13.16
C GLY A 798 23.10 11.09 14.40
N ALA A 799 22.80 10.69 15.63
CA ALA A 799 23.21 11.31 16.93
C ALA A 799 22.76 12.75 17.34
N ALA A 800 22.07 12.81 18.51
CA ALA A 800 22.03 13.90 19.53
C ALA A 800 21.34 15.26 19.15
N SER A 801 20.72 16.02 20.07
CA SER A 801 20.58 15.92 21.55
C SER A 801 19.27 16.55 22.09
N ASP A 802 18.77 16.08 23.24
CA ASP A 802 17.70 16.74 24.02
C ASP A 802 17.96 18.22 24.34
N THR A 803 16.91 19.05 24.50
CA THR A 803 16.73 19.85 25.75
C THR A 803 15.35 20.55 25.90
N VAL A 804 14.75 20.34 27.09
CA VAL A 804 13.85 21.25 27.86
C VAL A 804 12.37 21.44 27.42
N LEU A 805 11.49 21.29 28.43
CA LEU A 805 10.05 21.53 28.46
C LEU A 805 9.67 22.77 29.32
N GLU A 806 8.39 23.18 29.23
CA GLU A 806 7.63 24.11 30.12
C GLU A 806 7.94 25.63 30.08
N GLY A 807 6.88 26.48 30.12
CA GLY A 807 7.06 27.95 30.02
C GLY A 807 5.92 28.97 30.24
N VAL A 808 4.71 28.61 30.71
CA VAL A 808 3.65 29.54 31.25
C VAL A 808 2.87 30.47 30.26
N TRP A 809 1.54 30.51 30.43
CA TRP A 809 0.60 31.53 29.90
C TRP A 809 0.22 32.56 30.99
N ALA A 810 -0.06 33.84 30.66
CA ALA A 810 -0.93 34.74 31.46
C ALA A 810 -1.32 36.06 30.73
N GLU A 811 -2.51 36.58 31.06
CA GLU A 811 -3.05 37.95 30.77
C GLU A 811 -3.27 38.28 29.27
N TRP A 812 -4.23 39.13 28.84
CA TRP A 812 -4.95 40.26 29.46
C TRP A 812 -6.49 40.10 29.53
N ALA A 813 -7.16 41.01 30.25
CA ALA A 813 -8.62 41.16 30.25
C ALA A 813 -9.09 42.61 30.53
N GLU A 814 -10.36 42.89 30.18
CA GLU A 814 -11.17 44.09 30.53
C GLU A 814 -10.82 45.46 29.88
N PRO A 815 -11.75 46.46 29.86
CA PRO A 815 -13.13 46.34 29.33
C PRO A 815 -13.60 47.62 28.56
N TRP A 816 -14.73 47.57 27.84
CA TRP A 816 -15.56 48.78 27.59
C TRP A 816 -17.04 48.45 27.32
N SER A 817 -17.93 49.43 27.49
CA SER A 817 -19.39 49.24 27.49
C SER A 817 -20.16 50.46 26.95
N GLY A 818 -21.35 50.24 26.38
CA GLY A 818 -22.25 51.30 25.95
C GLY A 818 -23.53 50.79 25.25
N GLU A 819 -24.69 51.17 25.77
CA GLU A 819 -26.01 50.94 25.14
C GLU A 819 -26.40 52.11 24.23
N ASN A 820 -27.29 51.90 23.24
CA ASN A 820 -28.52 52.71 23.07
C ASN A 820 -29.42 52.29 21.87
N ASP A 821 -30.70 52.04 22.19
CA ASP A 821 -31.93 52.46 21.50
C ASP A 821 -32.21 52.29 19.97
N ALA A 822 -33.19 51.40 19.71
CA ALA A 822 -34.56 51.75 19.23
C ALA A 822 -34.97 51.74 17.73
N GLN A 823 -35.87 50.78 17.41
CA GLN A 823 -36.99 50.86 16.43
C GLN A 823 -36.62 50.82 14.91
N THR A 824 -37.49 50.44 13.94
CA THR A 824 -38.97 50.39 13.91
C THR A 824 -39.56 49.42 12.84
N PHE A 825 -40.55 48.59 13.23
CA PHE A 825 -41.79 48.23 12.49
C PHE A 825 -41.89 47.26 11.26
N ILE A 826 -43.09 46.63 11.20
CA ILE A 826 -43.83 45.95 10.10
C ILE A 826 -43.46 44.51 9.68
N GLY A 827 -44.41 43.61 9.94
CA GLY A 827 -44.93 42.62 8.99
C GLY A 827 -46.47 42.57 9.13
N PRO A 828 -47.21 41.52 8.72
CA PRO A 828 -46.96 40.50 7.68
C PRO A 828 -48.17 40.38 6.71
N ARG A 829 -48.16 39.46 5.70
CA ARG A 829 -49.43 38.91 5.14
C ARG A 829 -49.37 37.63 4.28
N LYS A 830 -50.08 36.60 4.78
CA LYS A 830 -50.98 35.63 4.09
C LYS A 830 -50.49 34.79 2.89
N ALA A 831 -50.07 33.56 3.20
CA ALA A 831 -50.86 32.32 3.07
C ALA A 831 -51.73 32.02 1.82
N ARG A 832 -51.59 30.79 1.31
CA ARG A 832 -52.74 29.91 0.98
C ARG A 832 -52.41 28.41 0.99
N ASN A 833 -53.30 27.67 1.65
CA ASN A 833 -53.91 26.35 1.41
C ASN A 833 -53.59 25.58 0.10
N GLN A 834 -53.80 24.24 -0.05
CA GLN A 834 -54.08 23.09 0.85
C GLN A 834 -54.48 21.88 -0.04
N GLU A 835 -54.17 20.63 0.35
CA GLU A 835 -54.68 19.37 -0.26
C GLU A 835 -54.25 19.12 -1.76
N ASP A 836 -54.24 17.90 -2.33
CA ASP A 836 -54.74 16.58 -1.88
C ASP A 836 -54.02 15.36 -2.54
N SER A 837 -54.23 14.16 -1.98
CA SER A 837 -54.40 12.84 -2.64
C SER A 837 -53.28 12.11 -3.44
N GLU A 838 -52.74 11.06 -2.81
CA GLU A 838 -52.76 9.62 -3.22
C GLU A 838 -52.09 9.02 -4.51
N ARG A 839 -51.48 7.83 -4.31
CA ARG A 839 -51.25 6.65 -5.22
C ARG A 839 -50.02 6.55 -6.17
N ALA A 840 -48.96 5.92 -5.63
CA ALA A 840 -48.41 4.60 -6.00
C ALA A 840 -48.37 4.08 -7.46
N LEU A 841 -47.19 3.57 -7.89
CA LEU A 841 -46.96 2.12 -8.13
C LEU A 841 -45.45 1.75 -8.13
N LEU A 842 -45.13 0.46 -7.99
CA LEU A 842 -43.81 -0.11 -8.36
C LEU A 842 -43.85 -0.59 -9.82
N VAL A 843 -42.70 -0.55 -10.51
CA VAL A 843 -42.24 -1.54 -11.53
C VAL A 843 -40.70 -1.56 -11.50
N GLU A 844 -40.09 -2.72 -11.69
CA GLU A 844 -38.63 -2.90 -11.84
C GLU A 844 -38.12 -2.54 -13.24
N ILE A 845 -36.97 -1.84 -13.33
CA ILE A 845 -35.82 -2.16 -14.20
C ILE A 845 -34.56 -1.81 -13.40
#